data_AF-A0A7K2LRI3-F1
#
_entry.id   AF-A0A7K2LRI3-F1
#
_cell.length_a   1.000
_cell.length_b   1.000
_cell.length_c   1.000
_cell.angle_alpha   90.00
_cell.angle_beta   90.00
_cell.angle_gamma   90.00
#
_symmetry.space_group_name_H-M   'P 1'
#
loop_
_entity.id
_entity.type
_entity.pdbx_description
1 polymer ?
#
loop_
_entity_poly.entity_id
_entity_poly.type
_entity_poly.pdbx_seq_one_letter_code
_entity_poly.pdbx_strand_id
1 'polypeptide(L)'
;YVEFAPGAGPVGVKIGISYVSQAGAAANLAAENPPKRSFESVENAARRAWRDRLAAIRVGGGTDAERTTFYTALYHALLHPNVISDADRRYRGPDGKTHTVARGHQAQYGTFSGWDVYRDQVQLLTLLSPRTGSDIAQSLYELARQNGGVWDRWLHGASGTHVMNGDPSPTALAGIRAFGGTDFDLKGALASLVKAATVPTAQDLSPAGKPVLSAGQRPSLDKYLKLHYMPSVSNAWGGAAETLEMSTADFSLSQLASAAGQKRTAETFAERAQWWQNNFDIAADATGGYIANRKADGSWVTGFTPDTGNGFVEGTAAQYTWMVQHDPAGLFAAMGGRDKALARLDAFFHNSDGSWAFTGAGGDKAALDNEPSINVPYLYAYAGAPYKTQETVRAAMRQLWTTEPGGIPGNDDLGAMSAWYVFSALGMYPQVPSRSELVLASPLFERAEIHRPGGNDISVHATGAAAASPYVQSLKVNGRGSDRPWLPASFVRDGGRLDYTLSSTPNTAWGSAPSAAPPSFRQGEQPYQIGVGPTAATLAPGDSTKIGVRALSLSGGQGPEVRFRVEAPAGVTATPAEGTVTGGAQEITLAAAPDAAQGYYDVKVTVTSGSQSYEQPVALTVAAPGTLLAARDNTGVSDDEGDHDEADYDGGGWSYSRQALAAAGLTPGGQGTVDGLTFTWPDAPAGRPDNASAAGQSITLAEPAAALSFVGSAVNGDQQAEATVTYTDGSTAQADLAFTDWTVGGGGGAVQYGNRVVAKTAYRNVAGADKDPVATYVFATRPFEAPAGRRIASVRLPADTDLHVFALAVK
;
A
#
# COMPACT_ATOMS: atom_id res chain seq x y z
N TYR A 1 -17.99 -23.68 37.01
CA TYR A 1 -16.81 -23.18 37.75
C TYR A 1 -16.25 -24.33 38.57
N VAL A 2 -14.94 -24.31 38.87
CA VAL A 2 -14.28 -25.28 39.76
C VAL A 2 -13.80 -24.52 40.99
N GLU A 3 -14.06 -25.04 42.18
CA GLU A 3 -13.75 -24.38 43.45
C GLU A 3 -12.80 -25.25 44.28
N PHE A 4 -11.88 -24.60 44.99
CA PHE A 4 -10.89 -25.25 45.85
C PHE A 4 -10.94 -24.62 47.25
N ALA A 5 -10.62 -25.41 48.28
CA ALA A 5 -10.60 -24.91 49.65
C ALA A 5 -9.54 -23.81 49.85
N PRO A 6 -9.80 -22.78 50.68
CA PRO A 6 -8.81 -21.76 51.02
C PRO A 6 -7.51 -22.38 51.56
N GLY A 7 -6.35 -21.92 51.09
CA GLY A 7 -5.04 -22.35 51.58
C GLY A 7 -4.50 -23.67 51.00
N ALA A 8 -5.14 -24.26 49.98
CA ALA A 8 -4.73 -25.53 49.35
C ALA A 8 -3.41 -25.49 48.54
N GLY A 9 -2.69 -24.36 48.54
CA GLY A 9 -1.46 -24.18 47.75
C GLY A 9 -1.73 -23.87 46.27
N PRO A 10 -0.68 -23.86 45.41
CA PRO A 10 -0.83 -23.56 43.99
C PRO A 10 -1.61 -24.64 43.25
N VAL A 11 -2.57 -24.23 42.42
CA VAL A 11 -3.35 -25.12 41.55
C VAL A 11 -2.68 -25.21 40.18
N GLY A 12 -2.18 -26.40 39.82
CA GLY A 12 -1.65 -26.66 38.49
C GLY A 12 -2.74 -27.06 37.51
N VAL A 13 -2.76 -26.43 36.32
CA VAL A 13 -3.69 -26.77 35.23
C VAL A 13 -2.90 -27.28 34.02
N LYS A 14 -3.37 -28.37 33.42
CA LYS A 14 -2.82 -28.95 32.19
C LYS A 14 -3.90 -28.90 31.11
N ILE A 15 -3.57 -28.29 29.97
CA ILE A 15 -4.50 -28.08 28.85
C ILE A 15 -3.86 -28.67 27.60
N GLY A 16 -4.63 -29.44 26.84
CA GLY A 16 -4.31 -29.83 25.47
C GLY A 16 -5.40 -29.34 24.54
N ILE A 17 -5.01 -28.98 23.32
CA ILE A 17 -5.93 -28.51 22.27
C ILE A 17 -5.84 -29.43 21.06
N SER A 18 -6.91 -29.50 20.27
CA SER A 18 -6.95 -30.18 18.98
C SER A 18 -8.06 -29.55 18.14
N TYR A 19 -7.77 -29.31 16.85
CA TYR A 19 -8.77 -28.88 15.88
C TYR A 19 -9.59 -30.05 15.31
N VAL A 20 -9.22 -31.30 15.66
CA VAL A 20 -9.84 -32.52 15.12
C VAL A 20 -10.91 -33.05 16.06
N SER A 21 -10.59 -33.25 17.35
CA SER A 21 -11.52 -33.86 18.30
C SER A 21 -11.05 -33.73 19.75
N GLN A 22 -11.97 -33.92 20.71
CA GLN A 22 -11.63 -34.05 22.13
C GLN A 22 -10.64 -35.20 22.40
N ALA A 23 -10.76 -36.33 21.69
CA ALA A 23 -9.81 -37.44 21.82
C ALA A 23 -8.40 -37.05 21.32
N GLY A 24 -8.33 -36.25 20.24
CA GLY A 24 -7.08 -35.65 19.77
C GLY A 24 -6.46 -34.72 20.81
N ALA A 25 -7.27 -33.86 21.44
CA ALA A 25 -6.79 -32.96 22.50
C ALA A 25 -6.21 -33.73 23.70
N ALA A 26 -6.85 -34.83 24.10
CA ALA A 26 -6.34 -35.72 25.14
C ALA A 26 -5.04 -36.43 24.71
N ALA A 27 -4.93 -36.86 23.46
CA ALA A 27 -3.73 -37.48 22.91
C ALA A 27 -2.55 -36.50 22.82
N ASN A 28 -2.79 -35.27 22.36
CA ASN A 28 -1.79 -34.20 22.34
C ASN A 28 -1.29 -33.90 23.76
N LEU A 29 -2.21 -33.77 24.73
CA LEU A 29 -1.83 -33.56 26.12
C LEU A 29 -0.96 -34.71 26.67
N ALA A 30 -1.32 -35.96 26.37
CA ALA A 30 -0.56 -37.12 26.81
C ALA A 30 0.84 -37.18 26.18
N ALA A 31 0.98 -36.77 24.92
CA ALA A 31 2.25 -36.75 24.20
C ALA A 31 3.18 -35.60 24.66
N GLU A 32 2.64 -34.41 24.86
CA GLU A 32 3.41 -33.19 25.07
C GLU A 32 3.62 -32.85 26.56
N ASN A 33 2.60 -33.06 27.39
CA ASN A 33 2.59 -32.68 28.79
C ASN A 33 1.98 -33.78 29.70
N PRO A 34 2.61 -34.97 29.76
CA PRO A 34 2.09 -36.13 30.47
C PRO A 34 1.85 -35.86 31.96
N PRO A 35 1.03 -36.66 32.67
CA PRO A 35 0.56 -36.37 34.02
C PRO A 35 1.65 -36.02 35.04
N LYS A 36 2.81 -36.69 34.96
CA LYS A 36 3.93 -36.52 35.91
C LYS A 36 4.84 -35.32 35.63
N ARG A 37 4.64 -34.60 34.52
CA ARG A 37 5.49 -33.46 34.14
C ARG A 37 5.11 -32.22 34.96
N SER A 38 6.06 -31.60 35.67
CA SER A 38 5.82 -30.38 36.45
C SER A 38 5.77 -29.13 35.57
N PHE A 39 5.25 -28.02 36.10
CA PHE A 39 5.29 -26.72 35.43
C PHE A 39 6.74 -26.29 35.12
N GLU A 40 7.65 -26.40 36.10
CA GLU A 40 9.05 -26.01 35.89
C GLU A 40 9.73 -26.86 34.80
N SER A 41 9.34 -28.14 34.66
CA SER A 41 9.84 -28.99 33.58
C SER A 41 9.37 -28.55 32.20
N VAL A 42 8.12 -28.06 32.09
CA VAL A 42 7.58 -27.47 30.86
C VAL A 42 8.29 -26.16 30.56
N GLU A 43 8.37 -25.25 31.52
CA GLU A 43 9.05 -23.96 31.40
C GLU A 43 10.50 -24.12 30.96
N ASN A 44 11.27 -24.98 31.62
CA ASN A 44 12.67 -25.23 31.28
C ASN A 44 12.84 -25.86 29.89
N ALA A 45 11.90 -26.70 29.46
CA ALA A 45 11.94 -27.25 28.11
C ALA A 45 11.61 -26.19 27.05
N ALA A 46 10.64 -25.31 27.32
CA ALA A 46 10.31 -24.19 26.45
C ALA A 46 11.50 -23.21 26.33
N ARG A 47 12.15 -22.84 27.45
CA ARG A 47 13.35 -22.00 27.45
C ARG A 47 14.48 -22.61 26.62
N ARG A 48 14.72 -23.93 26.73
CA ARG A 48 15.70 -24.63 25.90
C ARG A 48 15.32 -24.62 24.41
N ALA A 49 14.07 -24.94 24.08
CA ALA A 49 13.60 -24.91 22.70
C ALA A 49 13.76 -23.54 22.05
N TRP A 50 13.40 -22.47 22.76
CA TRP A 50 13.60 -21.09 22.29
C TRP A 50 15.07 -20.75 22.13
N ARG A 51 15.91 -21.05 23.13
CA ARG A 51 17.36 -20.83 23.01
C ARG A 51 17.94 -21.55 21.80
N ASP A 52 17.53 -22.79 21.55
CA ASP A 52 18.05 -23.57 20.43
C ASP A 52 17.58 -23.00 19.07
N ARG A 53 16.35 -22.48 18.98
CA ARG A 53 15.84 -21.78 17.79
C ARG A 53 16.52 -20.43 17.56
N LEU A 54 16.63 -19.61 18.59
CA LEU A 54 17.29 -18.29 18.51
C LEU A 54 18.79 -18.43 18.23
N ALA A 55 19.43 -19.50 18.70
CA ALA A 55 20.84 -19.77 18.43
C ALA A 55 21.15 -20.13 16.97
N ALA A 56 20.15 -20.25 16.10
CA ALA A 56 20.33 -20.34 14.65
C ALA A 56 21.02 -19.09 14.08
N ILE A 57 20.85 -17.93 14.73
CA ILE A 57 21.62 -16.72 14.43
C ILE A 57 22.32 -16.25 15.69
N ARG A 58 23.65 -16.19 15.66
CA ARG A 58 24.44 -15.70 16.80
C ARG A 58 25.09 -14.37 16.44
N VAL A 59 24.70 -13.33 17.15
CA VAL A 59 25.28 -11.99 17.00
C VAL A 59 26.31 -11.67 18.10
N GLY A 60 27.35 -10.93 17.74
CA GLY A 60 28.38 -10.43 18.65
C GLY A 60 28.74 -8.97 18.33
N GLY A 61 29.02 -8.19 19.36
CA GLY A 61 29.08 -6.72 19.27
C GLY A 61 27.71 -6.08 19.52
N GLY A 62 27.62 -4.76 19.33
CA GLY A 62 26.43 -3.95 19.62
C GLY A 62 26.18 -3.73 21.13
N THR A 63 25.13 -2.97 21.44
CA THR A 63 24.64 -2.72 22.80
C THR A 63 23.70 -3.82 23.28
N ASP A 64 23.39 -3.86 24.59
CA ASP A 64 22.39 -4.79 25.12
C ASP A 64 20.99 -4.52 24.57
N ALA A 65 20.63 -3.24 24.36
CA ALA A 65 19.37 -2.86 23.74
C ALA A 65 19.27 -3.40 22.30
N GLU A 66 20.30 -3.21 21.48
CA GLU A 66 20.34 -3.70 20.10
C GLU A 66 20.22 -5.23 20.02
N ARG A 67 20.91 -5.96 20.91
CA ARG A 67 20.77 -7.42 21.02
C ARG A 67 19.38 -7.84 21.47
N THR A 68 18.78 -7.10 22.41
CA THR A 68 17.43 -7.38 22.92
C THR A 68 16.39 -7.18 21.82
N THR A 69 16.44 -6.06 21.10
CA THR A 69 15.56 -5.82 19.94
C THR A 69 15.76 -6.89 18.87
N PHE A 70 17.01 -7.25 18.53
CA PHE A 70 17.29 -8.29 17.54
C PHE A 70 16.70 -9.65 17.90
N TYR A 71 16.93 -10.16 19.12
CA TYR A 71 16.40 -11.47 19.51
C TYR A 71 14.90 -11.45 19.78
N THR A 72 14.31 -10.29 20.11
CA THR A 72 12.86 -10.12 20.22
C THR A 72 12.21 -10.18 18.84
N ALA A 73 12.75 -9.45 17.85
CA ALA A 73 12.30 -9.53 16.46
C ALA A 73 12.47 -10.97 15.91
N LEU A 74 13.63 -11.61 16.14
CA LEU A 74 13.82 -13.01 15.72
C LEU A 74 12.81 -13.95 16.40
N TYR A 75 12.47 -13.73 17.67
CA TYR A 75 11.43 -14.50 18.35
C TYR A 75 10.06 -14.33 17.68
N HIS A 76 9.64 -13.09 17.42
CA HIS A 76 8.36 -12.80 16.77
C HIS A 76 8.27 -13.38 15.35
N ALA A 77 9.32 -13.22 14.54
CA ALA A 77 9.40 -13.80 13.21
C ALA A 77 9.25 -15.33 13.18
N LEU A 78 9.53 -16.03 14.30
CA LEU A 78 9.46 -17.49 14.42
C LEU A 78 8.14 -18.02 15.00
N LEU A 79 7.17 -17.15 15.31
CA LEU A 79 5.89 -17.56 15.91
C LEU A 79 4.93 -18.20 14.90
N HIS A 80 4.92 -17.69 13.67
CA HIS A 80 3.98 -18.06 12.61
C HIS A 80 4.70 -18.42 11.31
N PRO A 81 4.06 -19.13 10.37
CA PRO A 81 2.80 -19.88 10.52
C PRO A 81 2.88 -20.94 11.63
N ASN A 82 1.76 -21.28 12.25
CA ASN A 82 1.73 -22.22 13.37
C ASN A 82 1.22 -23.62 12.95
N VAL A 83 1.61 -24.64 13.71
CA VAL A 83 1.15 -26.01 13.49
C VAL A 83 -0.35 -26.11 13.80
N ILE A 84 -1.10 -26.76 12.91
CA ILE A 84 -2.55 -27.05 13.06
C ILE A 84 -2.86 -28.55 13.04
N SER A 85 -1.84 -29.41 12.93
CA SER A 85 -1.96 -30.86 13.06
C SER A 85 -1.73 -31.35 14.49
N ASP A 86 -2.50 -32.36 14.89
CA ASP A 86 -2.32 -33.11 16.12
C ASP A 86 -1.02 -33.93 16.10
N ALA A 87 -0.60 -34.42 17.28
CA ALA A 87 0.57 -35.28 17.46
C ALA A 87 0.48 -36.61 16.69
N ASP A 88 -0.74 -37.06 16.38
CA ASP A 88 -1.00 -38.23 15.51
C ASP A 88 -1.03 -37.88 14.01
N ARG A 89 -0.67 -36.64 13.67
CA ARG A 89 -0.58 -36.08 12.32
C ARG A 89 -1.92 -35.84 11.63
N ARG A 90 -3.05 -35.90 12.33
CA ARG A 90 -4.35 -35.51 11.76
C ARG A 90 -4.59 -34.00 11.92
N TYR A 91 -5.31 -33.40 11.00
CA TYR A 91 -5.74 -32.00 11.07
C TYR A 91 -7.12 -31.80 10.45
N ARG A 92 -7.75 -30.66 10.73
CA ARG A 92 -9.03 -30.27 10.13
C ARG A 92 -8.76 -29.33 8.94
N GLY A 93 -9.20 -29.71 7.75
CA GLY A 93 -9.05 -28.89 6.53
C GLY A 93 -10.15 -27.83 6.39
N PRO A 94 -10.02 -26.92 5.40
CA PRO A 94 -11.03 -25.90 5.09
C PRO A 94 -12.35 -26.51 4.64
N ASP A 95 -12.34 -27.73 4.10
CA ASP A 95 -13.54 -28.50 3.73
C ASP A 95 -14.29 -29.09 4.94
N GLY A 96 -13.84 -28.80 6.16
CA GLY A 96 -14.41 -29.36 7.36
C GLY A 96 -14.23 -30.88 7.45
N LYS A 97 -13.23 -31.47 6.80
CA LYS A 97 -12.89 -32.89 6.97
C LYS A 97 -11.59 -33.06 7.70
N THR A 98 -11.40 -34.25 8.26
CA THR A 98 -10.13 -34.63 8.87
C THR A 98 -9.20 -35.19 7.80
N HIS A 99 -8.02 -34.61 7.70
CA HIS A 99 -6.94 -35.02 6.81
C HIS A 99 -5.72 -35.46 7.64
N THR A 100 -4.73 -36.02 6.97
CA THR A 100 -3.46 -36.43 7.60
C THR A 100 -2.30 -35.74 6.89
N VAL A 101 -1.30 -35.28 7.65
CA VAL A 101 -0.10 -34.63 7.11
C VAL A 101 0.53 -35.49 6.01
N ALA A 102 0.79 -34.86 4.86
CA ALA A 102 1.36 -35.52 3.69
C ALA A 102 2.64 -36.32 4.02
N ARG A 103 2.84 -37.43 3.30
CA ARG A 103 4.03 -38.28 3.49
C ARG A 103 5.29 -37.47 3.17
N GLY A 104 6.31 -37.59 4.01
CA GLY A 104 7.57 -36.84 3.88
C GLY A 104 7.64 -35.59 4.77
N HIS A 105 6.48 -35.05 5.14
CA HIS A 105 6.35 -33.83 5.95
C HIS A 105 6.17 -34.12 7.44
N GLN A 106 6.48 -33.15 8.30
CA GLN A 106 6.39 -33.32 9.76
C GLN A 106 5.08 -32.79 10.33
N ALA A 107 4.60 -31.65 9.82
CA ALA A 107 3.41 -30.98 10.33
C ALA A 107 2.57 -30.38 9.21
N GLN A 108 1.30 -30.12 9.52
CA GLN A 108 0.47 -29.21 8.73
C GLN A 108 0.53 -27.83 9.39
N TYR A 109 0.86 -26.82 8.59
CA TYR A 109 0.85 -25.42 9.00
C TYR A 109 -0.45 -24.73 8.56
N GLY A 110 -0.86 -23.74 9.35
CA GLY A 110 -1.96 -22.83 9.07
C GLY A 110 -1.66 -21.48 9.71
N THR A 111 -2.62 -20.56 9.66
CA THR A 111 -2.42 -19.15 10.05
C THR A 111 -1.33 -18.48 9.21
N PHE A 112 -1.73 -17.89 8.10
CA PHE A 112 -0.80 -17.36 7.10
C PHE A 112 -1.34 -16.02 6.60
N SER A 113 -0.65 -14.93 6.96
CA SER A 113 -0.97 -13.59 6.47
C SER A 113 -0.21 -13.33 5.19
N GLY A 114 -0.75 -13.83 4.08
CA GLY A 114 0.03 -13.97 2.86
C GLY A 114 0.58 -12.65 2.35
N TRP A 115 -0.22 -11.59 2.38
CA TRP A 115 0.14 -10.25 1.89
C TRP A 115 1.38 -9.66 2.57
N ASP A 116 1.61 -10.00 3.84
CA ASP A 116 2.74 -9.48 4.63
C ASP A 116 3.94 -10.43 4.52
N VAL A 117 3.73 -11.70 4.86
CA VAL A 117 4.84 -12.62 5.13
C VAL A 117 5.59 -13.05 3.88
N TYR A 118 5.03 -12.84 2.67
CA TYR A 118 5.75 -13.15 1.44
C TYR A 118 6.97 -12.26 1.24
N ARG A 119 7.01 -11.06 1.84
CA ARG A 119 7.99 -10.01 1.54
C ARG A 119 9.39 -10.39 2.02
N ASP A 120 9.50 -10.97 3.21
CA ASP A 120 10.78 -11.36 3.81
C ASP A 120 10.69 -12.51 4.84
N GLN A 121 9.55 -12.67 5.53
CA GLN A 121 9.41 -13.59 6.65
C GLN A 121 9.56 -15.05 6.23
N VAL A 122 8.88 -15.47 5.17
CA VAL A 122 8.98 -16.87 4.69
C VAL A 122 10.39 -17.21 4.19
N GLN A 123 11.12 -16.22 3.67
CA GLN A 123 12.52 -16.35 3.27
C GLN A 123 13.40 -16.53 4.51
N LEU A 124 13.21 -15.73 5.55
CA LEU A 124 13.93 -15.87 6.82
C LEU A 124 13.69 -17.24 7.45
N LEU A 125 12.44 -17.65 7.59
CA LEU A 125 12.08 -18.97 8.14
C LEU A 125 12.75 -20.10 7.37
N THR A 126 12.73 -20.01 6.05
CA THR A 126 13.27 -21.06 5.18
C THR A 126 14.80 -21.06 5.18
N LEU A 127 15.45 -19.91 5.29
CA LEU A 127 16.90 -19.80 5.44
C LEU A 127 17.39 -20.55 6.68
N LEU A 128 16.66 -20.40 7.80
CA LEU A 128 16.98 -21.02 9.08
C LEU A 128 16.53 -22.48 9.15
N SER A 129 15.42 -22.82 8.49
CA SER A 129 14.88 -24.17 8.46
C SER A 129 14.23 -24.52 7.12
N PRO A 130 15.01 -25.03 6.14
CA PRO A 130 14.49 -25.42 4.83
C PRO A 130 13.39 -26.49 4.89
N ARG A 131 13.40 -27.36 5.90
CA ARG A 131 12.35 -28.35 6.12
C ARG A 131 11.04 -27.72 6.54
N THR A 132 11.07 -26.76 7.48
CA THR A 132 9.87 -26.02 7.88
C THR A 132 9.32 -25.21 6.71
N GLY A 133 10.17 -24.55 5.91
CA GLY A 133 9.74 -23.90 4.67
C GLY A 133 9.04 -24.88 3.70
N SER A 134 9.61 -26.08 3.54
CA SER A 134 9.02 -27.13 2.68
C SER A 134 7.66 -27.62 3.22
N ASP A 135 7.52 -27.81 4.53
CA ASP A 135 6.25 -28.16 5.17
C ASP A 135 5.21 -27.05 5.02
N ILE A 136 5.59 -25.77 5.12
CA ILE A 136 4.70 -24.62 4.88
C ILE A 136 4.21 -24.61 3.43
N ALA A 137 5.12 -24.74 2.46
CA ALA A 137 4.77 -24.76 1.03
C ALA A 137 3.82 -25.92 0.69
N GLN A 138 4.09 -27.12 1.21
CA GLN A 138 3.17 -28.26 1.04
C GLN A 138 1.84 -28.00 1.75
N SER A 139 1.86 -27.43 2.96
CA SER A 139 0.64 -27.13 3.72
C SER A 139 -0.30 -26.21 2.96
N LEU A 140 0.22 -25.11 2.38
CA LEU A 140 -0.57 -24.19 1.55
C LEU A 140 -1.17 -24.91 0.34
N TYR A 141 -0.41 -25.78 -0.32
CA TYR A 141 -0.91 -26.57 -1.44
C TYR A 141 -2.02 -27.54 -1.04
N GLU A 142 -1.88 -28.23 0.10
CA GLU A 142 -2.93 -29.13 0.59
C GLU A 142 -4.21 -28.36 0.99
N LEU A 143 -4.08 -27.21 1.65
CA LEU A 143 -5.22 -26.36 1.98
C LEU A 143 -5.94 -25.88 0.70
N ALA A 144 -5.18 -25.46 -0.32
CA ALA A 144 -5.77 -25.09 -1.60
C ALA A 144 -6.49 -26.26 -2.28
N ARG A 145 -5.92 -27.46 -2.29
CA ARG A 145 -6.57 -28.68 -2.83
C ARG A 145 -7.88 -28.99 -2.09
N GLN A 146 -7.89 -28.80 -0.78
CA GLN A 146 -9.06 -29.01 0.06
C GLN A 146 -10.10 -27.90 -0.10
N ASN A 147 -9.68 -26.72 -0.56
CA ASN A 147 -10.53 -25.56 -0.84
C ASN A 147 -10.88 -25.42 -2.33
N GLY A 148 -11.09 -26.55 -3.04
CA GLY A 148 -11.53 -26.52 -4.44
C GLY A 148 -10.51 -25.95 -5.44
N GLY A 149 -9.24 -25.83 -5.04
CA GLY A 149 -8.15 -25.24 -5.83
C GLY A 149 -7.89 -23.76 -5.54
N VAL A 150 -8.66 -23.13 -4.64
CA VAL A 150 -8.48 -21.73 -4.25
C VAL A 150 -7.38 -21.62 -3.20
N TRP A 151 -6.35 -20.83 -3.51
CA TRP A 151 -5.32 -20.45 -2.55
C TRP A 151 -5.75 -19.15 -1.87
N ASP A 152 -6.11 -19.23 -0.60
CA ASP A 152 -6.53 -18.03 0.13
C ASP A 152 -5.34 -17.10 0.39
N ARG A 153 -5.59 -15.79 0.31
CA ARG A 153 -4.59 -14.76 0.62
C ARG A 153 -4.25 -14.73 2.11
N TRP A 154 -5.22 -15.00 2.98
CA TRP A 154 -5.05 -14.89 4.43
C TRP A 154 -5.82 -15.99 5.16
N LEU A 155 -5.08 -16.91 5.76
CA LEU A 155 -5.62 -18.05 6.47
C LEU A 155 -5.62 -17.80 7.98
N HIS A 156 -6.73 -18.06 8.67
CA HIS A 156 -6.79 -18.23 10.12
C HIS A 156 -6.91 -19.72 10.46
N GLY A 157 -5.85 -20.32 11.01
CA GLY A 157 -5.74 -21.77 11.06
C GLY A 157 -5.83 -22.36 9.64
N ALA A 158 -6.84 -23.19 9.38
CA ALA A 158 -7.09 -23.77 8.06
C ALA A 158 -8.09 -22.98 7.19
N SER A 159 -8.74 -21.94 7.74
CA SER A 159 -9.86 -21.27 7.08
C SER A 159 -9.42 -19.99 6.39
N GLY A 160 -9.91 -19.76 5.18
CA GLY A 160 -9.71 -18.51 4.45
C GLY A 160 -10.51 -17.36 5.06
N THR A 161 -9.87 -16.21 5.19
CA THR A 161 -10.53 -14.95 5.56
C THR A 161 -10.68 -14.03 4.36
N HIS A 162 -9.97 -14.29 3.26
CA HIS A 162 -9.98 -13.54 2.00
C HIS A 162 -9.36 -12.14 2.03
N VAL A 163 -9.02 -11.62 3.22
CA VAL A 163 -8.09 -10.50 3.45
C VAL A 163 -6.74 -10.82 2.77
N MET A 164 -5.88 -9.92 2.28
CA MET A 164 -6.05 -8.54 1.81
C MET A 164 -6.30 -8.58 0.27
N ASN A 165 -5.55 -7.81 -0.53
CA ASN A 165 -5.51 -7.87 -1.99
C ASN A 165 -4.36 -8.76 -2.50
N GLY A 166 -4.26 -8.96 -3.82
CA GLY A 166 -3.15 -9.69 -4.44
C GLY A 166 -3.28 -11.23 -4.52
N ASP A 167 -2.17 -11.89 -4.87
CA ASP A 167 -2.04 -13.35 -4.93
C ASP A 167 -0.68 -13.73 -4.36
N PRO A 168 -0.53 -13.77 -3.03
CA PRO A 168 0.77 -13.92 -2.36
C PRO A 168 1.32 -15.34 -2.42
N SER A 169 0.48 -16.34 -2.71
CA SER A 169 0.85 -17.76 -2.67
C SER A 169 1.95 -18.14 -3.68
N PRO A 170 1.90 -17.75 -4.97
CA PRO A 170 3.01 -17.92 -5.89
C PRO A 170 4.32 -17.33 -5.38
N THR A 171 4.28 -16.13 -4.81
CA THR A 171 5.46 -15.42 -4.32
C THR A 171 6.06 -16.10 -3.10
N ALA A 172 5.24 -16.51 -2.14
CA ALA A 172 5.68 -17.26 -0.97
C ALA A 172 6.32 -18.60 -1.36
N LEU A 173 5.69 -19.39 -2.25
CA LEU A 173 6.26 -20.67 -2.70
C LEU A 173 7.56 -20.48 -3.48
N ALA A 174 7.65 -19.44 -4.31
CA ALA A 174 8.89 -19.11 -5.03
C ALA A 174 10.01 -18.70 -4.06
N GLY A 175 9.70 -17.86 -3.07
CA GLY A 175 10.62 -17.43 -2.02
C GLY A 175 11.13 -18.59 -1.16
N ILE A 176 10.23 -19.42 -0.64
CA ILE A 176 10.57 -20.65 0.09
C ILE A 176 11.53 -21.51 -0.75
N ARG A 177 11.20 -21.73 -2.03
CA ARG A 177 12.07 -22.51 -2.92
C ARG A 177 13.45 -21.87 -3.12
N ALA A 178 13.50 -20.56 -3.34
CA ALA A 178 14.74 -19.81 -3.57
C ALA A 178 15.67 -19.84 -2.35
N PHE A 179 15.12 -19.95 -1.14
CA PHE A 179 15.84 -20.04 0.12
C PHE A 179 16.11 -21.48 0.61
N GLY A 180 15.74 -22.49 -0.18
CA GLY A 180 16.16 -23.89 0.02
C GLY A 180 15.03 -24.86 0.39
N GLY A 181 13.82 -24.38 0.64
CA GLY A 181 12.64 -25.22 0.88
C GLY A 181 12.17 -25.87 -0.42
N THR A 182 12.68 -27.07 -0.71
CA THR A 182 12.53 -27.71 -2.03
C THR A 182 11.75 -29.02 -2.00
N ASP A 183 11.41 -29.52 -0.81
CA ASP A 183 10.73 -30.80 -0.61
C ASP A 183 9.21 -30.60 -0.54
N PHE A 184 8.58 -30.22 -1.64
CA PHE A 184 7.12 -30.12 -1.78
C PHE A 184 6.71 -30.47 -3.22
N ASP A 185 5.43 -30.74 -3.47
CA ASP A 185 4.92 -31.03 -4.82
C ASP A 185 4.92 -29.77 -5.72
N LEU A 186 6.09 -29.40 -6.22
CA LEU A 186 6.28 -28.24 -7.09
C LEU A 186 5.39 -28.30 -8.34
N LYS A 187 5.29 -29.46 -8.98
CA LYS A 187 4.55 -29.57 -10.25
C LYS A 187 3.05 -29.46 -10.03
N GLY A 188 2.54 -30.10 -8.99
CA GLY A 188 1.13 -30.00 -8.60
C GLY A 188 0.77 -28.59 -8.13
N ALA A 189 1.58 -28.00 -7.25
CA ALA A 189 1.38 -26.63 -6.78
C ALA A 189 1.41 -25.62 -7.94
N LEU A 190 2.42 -25.69 -8.82
CA LEU A 190 2.50 -24.83 -9.99
C LEU A 190 1.30 -25.00 -10.92
N ALA A 191 0.86 -26.24 -11.20
CA ALA A 191 -0.30 -26.47 -12.05
C ALA A 191 -1.59 -25.87 -11.45
N SER A 192 -1.76 -25.96 -10.13
CA SER A 192 -2.87 -25.35 -9.40
C SER A 192 -2.83 -23.82 -9.48
N LEU A 193 -1.69 -23.21 -9.18
CA LEU A 193 -1.52 -21.76 -9.21
C LEU A 193 -1.64 -21.17 -10.62
N VAL A 194 -1.09 -21.84 -11.65
CA VAL A 194 -1.24 -21.42 -13.05
C VAL A 194 -2.71 -21.45 -13.47
N LYS A 195 -3.47 -22.47 -13.05
CA LYS A 195 -4.91 -22.52 -13.30
C LYS A 195 -5.62 -21.34 -12.62
N ALA A 196 -5.32 -21.06 -11.36
CA ALA A 196 -5.87 -19.92 -10.64
C ALA A 196 -5.53 -18.57 -11.31
N ALA A 197 -4.35 -18.45 -11.93
CA ALA A 197 -3.91 -17.25 -12.63
C ALA A 197 -4.43 -17.10 -14.07
N THR A 198 -5.16 -18.09 -14.61
CA THR A 198 -5.54 -18.13 -16.04
C THR A 198 -7.00 -18.51 -16.31
N VAL A 199 -7.70 -19.09 -15.34
CA VAL A 199 -9.08 -19.57 -15.51
C VAL A 199 -9.98 -18.88 -14.50
N PRO A 200 -10.76 -17.86 -14.91
CA PRO A 200 -11.72 -17.20 -14.04
C PRO A 200 -12.72 -18.19 -13.43
N THR A 201 -12.92 -18.10 -12.12
CA THR A 201 -13.91 -18.88 -11.37
C THR A 201 -15.14 -18.04 -11.02
N ALA A 202 -16.22 -18.69 -10.57
CA ALA A 202 -17.41 -17.98 -10.11
C ALA A 202 -17.10 -17.04 -8.92
N GLN A 203 -16.13 -17.39 -8.08
CA GLN A 203 -15.67 -16.57 -6.96
C GLN A 203 -14.91 -15.34 -7.44
N ASP A 204 -14.04 -15.46 -8.44
CA ASP A 204 -13.33 -14.32 -9.02
C ASP A 204 -14.29 -13.30 -9.65
N LEU A 205 -15.36 -13.79 -10.28
CA LEU A 205 -16.38 -12.96 -10.91
C LEU A 205 -17.40 -12.38 -9.91
N SER A 206 -17.38 -12.83 -8.66
CA SER A 206 -18.35 -12.42 -7.63
C SER A 206 -17.94 -11.12 -6.94
N PRO A 207 -18.89 -10.24 -6.58
CA PRO A 207 -18.65 -9.10 -5.69
C PRO A 207 -18.66 -9.49 -4.20
N ALA A 208 -18.83 -10.77 -3.87
CA ALA A 208 -18.92 -11.21 -2.48
C ALA A 208 -17.65 -10.89 -1.69
N GLY A 209 -17.84 -10.22 -0.54
CA GLY A 209 -16.78 -9.86 0.39
C GLY A 209 -15.98 -8.62 -0.02
N LYS A 210 -16.26 -7.99 -1.15
CA LYS A 210 -15.58 -6.77 -1.57
C LYS A 210 -15.65 -5.60 -0.56
N PRO A 211 -14.68 -4.66 -0.63
CA PRO A 211 -13.41 -4.81 -1.34
C PRO A 211 -12.43 -5.70 -0.55
N VAL A 212 -12.52 -5.68 0.77
CA VAL A 212 -11.51 -6.21 1.72
C VAL A 212 -11.43 -7.74 1.77
N LEU A 213 -12.56 -8.45 1.68
CA LEU A 213 -12.71 -9.90 1.86
C LEU A 213 -13.12 -10.62 0.56
N SER A 214 -12.70 -10.09 -0.58
CA SER A 214 -13.14 -10.54 -1.91
C SER A 214 -13.00 -12.06 -2.09
N ALA A 215 -14.07 -12.80 -2.33
CA ALA A 215 -14.06 -14.26 -2.22
C ALA A 215 -13.16 -15.01 -3.23
N GLY A 216 -12.89 -14.42 -4.41
CA GLY A 216 -12.01 -15.00 -5.43
C GLY A 216 -10.53 -14.92 -5.06
N GLN A 217 -9.70 -15.85 -5.55
CA GLN A 217 -8.24 -15.77 -5.38
C GLN A 217 -7.65 -14.60 -6.16
N ARG A 218 -8.18 -14.31 -7.36
CA ARG A 218 -7.84 -13.15 -8.17
C ARG A 218 -9.14 -12.46 -8.57
N PRO A 219 -9.72 -11.62 -7.71
CA PRO A 219 -11.01 -10.97 -7.98
C PRO A 219 -10.98 -10.22 -9.32
N SER A 220 -12.00 -10.37 -10.15
CA SER A 220 -12.04 -9.82 -11.52
C SER A 220 -10.89 -10.28 -12.44
N LEU A 221 -10.47 -11.54 -12.32
CA LEU A 221 -9.46 -12.14 -13.21
C LEU A 221 -9.80 -12.00 -14.70
N ASP A 222 -11.07 -12.04 -15.07
CA ASP A 222 -11.53 -11.82 -16.46
C ASP A 222 -11.16 -10.43 -16.97
N LYS A 223 -11.32 -9.39 -16.13
CA LYS A 223 -10.91 -8.02 -16.45
C LYS A 223 -9.39 -7.92 -16.53
N TYR A 224 -8.65 -8.46 -15.56
CA TYR A 224 -7.18 -8.47 -15.55
C TYR A 224 -6.61 -9.14 -16.80
N LEU A 225 -7.12 -10.31 -17.19
CA LEU A 225 -6.67 -11.03 -18.39
C LEU A 225 -7.05 -10.30 -19.69
N LYS A 226 -8.19 -9.61 -19.73
CA LYS A 226 -8.65 -8.88 -20.92
C LYS A 226 -7.90 -7.57 -21.12
N LEU A 227 -7.68 -6.82 -20.04
CA LEU A 227 -7.16 -5.46 -20.07
C LEU A 227 -5.65 -5.40 -19.83
N HIS A 228 -5.06 -6.47 -19.28
CA HIS A 228 -3.68 -6.53 -18.80
C HIS A 228 -3.40 -5.55 -17.64
N TYR A 229 -4.45 -5.18 -16.90
CA TYR A 229 -4.40 -4.47 -15.63
C TYR A 229 -5.76 -4.64 -14.94
N MET A 230 -5.81 -4.41 -13.64
CA MET A 230 -7.07 -4.33 -12.92
C MET A 230 -7.65 -2.92 -13.08
N PRO A 231 -8.83 -2.77 -13.71
CA PRO A 231 -9.43 -1.46 -13.85
C PRO A 231 -9.94 -0.93 -12.50
N SER A 232 -10.13 0.39 -12.41
CA SER A 232 -10.57 1.09 -11.21
C SER A 232 -11.83 0.48 -10.59
N VAL A 233 -12.79 0.10 -11.45
CA VAL A 233 -14.08 -0.51 -11.12
C VAL A 233 -13.97 -2.03 -11.26
N SER A 234 -13.80 -2.74 -10.13
CA SER A 234 -13.50 -4.18 -10.15
C SER A 234 -13.88 -4.98 -8.88
N ASN A 235 -13.77 -6.30 -9.02
CA ASN A 235 -13.49 -7.36 -8.03
C ASN A 235 -12.67 -6.97 -6.80
N ALA A 236 -11.63 -6.18 -7.00
CA ALA A 236 -10.46 -6.14 -6.14
C ALA A 236 -10.41 -4.87 -5.28
N TRP A 237 -9.68 -4.95 -4.17
CA TRP A 237 -9.36 -3.79 -3.36
C TRP A 237 -8.19 -3.02 -3.99
N GLY A 238 -8.51 -1.86 -4.57
CA GLY A 238 -7.55 -0.97 -5.22
C GLY A 238 -6.99 -1.52 -6.54
N GLY A 239 -7.54 -1.08 -7.69
CA GLY A 239 -7.12 -1.59 -9.00
C GLY A 239 -5.63 -1.40 -9.34
N ALA A 240 -5.03 -0.29 -8.93
CA ALA A 240 -3.61 -0.03 -9.18
C ALA A 240 -2.72 -0.93 -8.31
N ALA A 241 -3.00 -1.03 -7.00
CA ALA A 241 -2.30 -1.93 -6.08
C ALA A 241 -2.47 -3.41 -6.47
N GLU A 242 -3.68 -3.83 -6.84
CA GLU A 242 -3.95 -5.20 -7.30
C GLU A 242 -3.11 -5.54 -8.53
N THR A 243 -2.95 -4.60 -9.48
CA THR A 243 -2.11 -4.81 -10.67
C THR A 243 -0.64 -5.05 -10.29
N LEU A 244 -0.12 -4.32 -9.30
CA LEU A 244 1.26 -4.49 -8.80
C LEU A 244 1.45 -5.84 -8.09
N GLU A 245 0.50 -6.23 -7.24
CA GLU A 245 0.52 -7.53 -6.55
C GLU A 245 0.40 -8.69 -7.55
N MET A 246 -0.51 -8.60 -8.54
CA MET A 246 -0.64 -9.60 -9.60
C MET A 246 0.60 -9.70 -10.49
N SER A 247 1.25 -8.58 -10.79
CA SER A 247 2.50 -8.54 -11.54
C SER A 247 3.63 -9.25 -10.78
N THR A 248 3.69 -9.05 -9.46
CA THR A 248 4.64 -9.75 -8.57
C THR A 248 4.35 -11.25 -8.49
N ALA A 249 3.07 -11.63 -8.41
CA ALA A 249 2.64 -13.03 -8.45
C ALA A 249 2.98 -13.70 -9.80
N ASP A 250 2.76 -13.01 -10.91
CA ASP A 250 3.09 -13.48 -12.25
C ASP A 250 4.62 -13.64 -12.42
N PHE A 251 5.44 -12.69 -11.93
CA PHE A 251 6.89 -12.88 -11.89
C PHE A 251 7.27 -14.13 -11.07
N SER A 252 6.59 -14.37 -9.96
CA SER A 252 6.84 -15.53 -9.09
C SER A 252 6.48 -16.86 -9.76
N LEU A 253 5.39 -16.89 -10.53
CA LEU A 253 5.01 -18.02 -11.37
C LEU A 253 6.07 -18.32 -12.43
N SER A 254 6.71 -17.28 -12.99
CA SER A 254 7.83 -17.47 -13.93
C SER A 254 9.01 -18.21 -13.28
N GLN A 255 9.30 -17.93 -12.00
CA GLN A 255 10.38 -18.56 -11.26
C GLN A 255 10.06 -20.01 -10.90
N LEU A 256 8.83 -20.28 -10.44
CA LEU A 256 8.37 -21.65 -10.16
C LEU A 256 8.34 -22.49 -11.45
N ALA A 257 7.85 -21.93 -12.56
CA ALA A 257 7.82 -22.60 -13.86
C ALA A 257 9.23 -22.91 -14.38
N SER A 258 10.16 -21.97 -14.25
CA SER A 258 11.57 -22.19 -14.58
C SER A 258 12.15 -23.35 -13.78
N ALA A 259 11.90 -23.37 -12.47
CA ALA A 259 12.41 -24.42 -11.60
C ALA A 259 11.73 -25.79 -11.81
N ALA A 260 10.50 -25.81 -12.36
CA ALA A 260 9.79 -27.02 -12.77
C ALA A 260 10.18 -27.51 -14.18
N GLY A 261 11.02 -26.76 -14.90
CA GLY A 261 11.42 -27.05 -16.28
C GLY A 261 10.38 -26.67 -17.35
N GLN A 262 9.37 -25.86 -17.01
CA GLN A 262 8.31 -25.42 -17.91
C GLN A 262 8.65 -24.08 -18.60
N LYS A 263 9.52 -24.12 -19.61
CA LYS A 263 10.05 -22.90 -20.26
C LYS A 263 8.99 -21.95 -20.81
N ARG A 264 8.00 -22.48 -21.54
CA ARG A 264 6.94 -21.65 -22.14
C ARG A 264 6.07 -20.97 -21.09
N THR A 265 5.70 -21.71 -20.04
CA THR A 265 4.97 -21.15 -18.89
C THR A 265 5.80 -20.04 -18.24
N ALA A 266 7.11 -20.26 -18.06
CA ALA A 266 8.00 -19.25 -17.50
C ALA A 266 8.06 -17.97 -18.35
N GLU A 267 8.21 -18.10 -19.67
CA GLU A 267 8.22 -16.97 -20.61
C GLU A 267 6.90 -16.18 -20.57
N THR A 268 5.75 -16.86 -20.63
CA THR A 268 4.43 -16.21 -20.55
C THR A 268 4.25 -15.41 -19.26
N PHE A 269 4.64 -15.96 -18.12
CA PHE A 269 4.49 -15.27 -16.84
C PHE A 269 5.55 -14.20 -16.60
N ALA A 270 6.74 -14.31 -17.20
CA ALA A 270 7.71 -13.23 -17.21
C ALA A 270 7.21 -12.02 -18.02
N GLU A 271 6.53 -12.25 -19.15
CA GLU A 271 5.89 -11.18 -19.93
C GLU A 271 4.72 -10.53 -19.17
N ARG A 272 3.87 -11.35 -18.54
CA ARG A 272 2.76 -10.85 -17.71
C ARG A 272 3.22 -10.06 -16.50
N ALA A 273 4.40 -10.38 -15.94
CA ALA A 273 4.97 -9.62 -14.84
C ALA A 273 5.16 -8.14 -15.17
N GLN A 274 5.28 -7.77 -16.45
CA GLN A 274 5.45 -6.38 -16.89
C GLN A 274 4.15 -5.60 -17.02
N TRP A 275 3.00 -6.22 -16.71
CA TRP A 275 1.71 -5.55 -16.75
C TRP A 275 1.57 -4.40 -15.75
N TRP A 276 2.47 -4.28 -14.76
CA TRP A 276 2.63 -3.08 -13.93
C TRP A 276 2.72 -1.79 -14.76
N GLN A 277 3.33 -1.86 -15.96
CA GLN A 277 3.49 -0.73 -16.87
C GLN A 277 2.15 -0.15 -17.33
N ASN A 278 1.07 -0.93 -17.32
CA ASN A 278 -0.26 -0.48 -17.74
C ASN A 278 -0.93 0.43 -16.71
N ASN A 279 -0.40 0.51 -15.49
CA ASN A 279 -0.81 1.46 -14.46
C ASN A 279 0.23 2.55 -14.18
N PHE A 280 1.38 2.57 -14.85
CA PHE A 280 2.32 3.69 -14.71
C PHE A 280 1.97 4.82 -15.68
N ASP A 281 1.43 5.91 -15.17
CA ASP A 281 1.16 7.12 -15.95
C ASP A 281 2.37 8.07 -15.87
N ILE A 282 3.11 8.15 -16.97
CA ILE A 282 4.24 9.07 -17.11
C ILE A 282 3.83 10.55 -17.02
N ALA A 283 2.55 10.88 -17.17
CA ALA A 283 2.04 12.24 -17.11
C ALA A 283 1.24 12.56 -15.84
N ALA A 284 1.08 11.59 -14.92
CA ALA A 284 0.37 11.79 -13.66
C ALA A 284 0.97 12.92 -12.81
N ASP A 285 2.30 13.09 -12.88
CA ASP A 285 2.99 14.17 -12.18
C ASP A 285 4.27 14.63 -12.90
N ALA A 286 4.60 15.91 -12.75
CA ALA A 286 5.76 16.53 -13.37
C ALA A 286 7.10 15.97 -12.89
N THR A 287 7.16 15.41 -11.66
CA THR A 287 8.39 14.86 -11.08
C THR A 287 8.80 13.50 -11.67
N GLY A 288 8.00 12.91 -12.57
CA GLY A 288 8.35 11.66 -13.24
C GLY A 288 7.23 10.62 -13.34
N GLY A 289 5.96 11.02 -13.29
CA GLY A 289 4.84 10.07 -13.35
C GLY A 289 4.73 9.19 -12.10
N TYR A 290 3.64 8.43 -12.00
CA TYR A 290 3.35 7.55 -10.86
C TYR A 290 2.55 6.34 -11.33
N ILE A 291 2.50 5.29 -10.51
CA ILE A 291 1.41 4.33 -10.61
C ILE A 291 0.10 5.07 -10.30
N ALA A 292 -0.90 4.91 -11.15
CA ALA A 292 -2.19 5.58 -11.05
C ALA A 292 -3.34 4.59 -11.36
N ASN A 293 -4.52 4.90 -10.83
CA ASN A 293 -5.72 4.11 -11.09
C ASN A 293 -6.23 4.36 -12.52
N ARG A 294 -6.70 3.30 -13.18
CA ARG A 294 -7.01 3.30 -14.62
C ARG A 294 -8.37 2.69 -14.89
N LYS A 295 -9.21 3.36 -15.67
CA LYS A 295 -10.55 2.91 -16.03
C LYS A 295 -10.49 1.81 -17.07
N ALA A 296 -11.56 1.02 -17.19
CA ALA A 296 -11.64 -0.11 -18.13
C ALA A 296 -11.59 0.30 -19.61
N ASP A 297 -11.90 1.56 -19.94
CA ASP A 297 -11.78 2.13 -21.28
C ASP A 297 -10.34 2.54 -21.64
N GLY A 298 -9.40 2.42 -20.70
CA GLY A 298 -8.00 2.75 -20.86
C GLY A 298 -7.62 4.18 -20.46
N SER A 299 -8.59 5.03 -20.11
CA SER A 299 -8.32 6.36 -19.54
C SER A 299 -7.90 6.28 -18.07
N TRP A 300 -7.11 7.24 -17.62
CA TRP A 300 -6.75 7.41 -16.21
C TRP A 300 -7.90 8.02 -15.41
N VAL A 301 -8.02 7.64 -14.14
CA VAL A 301 -8.90 8.33 -13.19
C VAL A 301 -8.43 9.77 -13.03
N THR A 302 -9.36 10.72 -13.09
CA THR A 302 -9.07 12.15 -13.03
C THR A 302 -8.83 12.61 -11.60
N GLY A 303 -8.07 13.69 -11.41
CA GLY A 303 -7.79 14.24 -10.07
C GLY A 303 -6.63 13.55 -9.34
N PHE A 304 -5.71 12.92 -10.09
CA PHE A 304 -4.55 12.28 -9.51
C PHE A 304 -3.67 13.27 -8.74
N THR A 305 -3.26 12.86 -7.54
CA THR A 305 -2.20 13.47 -6.73
C THR A 305 -1.32 12.36 -6.15
N PRO A 306 -0.03 12.59 -5.86
CA PRO A 306 0.85 11.54 -5.31
C PRO A 306 0.37 10.97 -3.95
N ASP A 307 -0.39 11.74 -3.18
CA ASP A 307 -0.96 11.37 -1.88
C ASP A 307 -2.32 10.67 -1.97
N THR A 308 -2.87 10.48 -3.17
CA THR A 308 -4.18 9.82 -3.31
C THR A 308 -4.11 8.35 -2.86
N GLY A 309 -5.10 7.94 -2.06
CA GLY A 309 -5.37 6.53 -1.75
C GLY A 309 -6.19 5.82 -2.83
N ASN A 310 -6.75 6.55 -3.80
CA ASN A 310 -7.61 5.96 -4.83
C ASN A 310 -6.85 4.94 -5.69
N GLY A 311 -7.31 3.69 -5.66
CA GLY A 311 -6.71 2.56 -6.37
C GLY A 311 -5.63 1.83 -5.57
N PHE A 312 -5.39 2.20 -4.31
CA PHE A 312 -4.38 1.61 -3.43
C PHE A 312 -4.99 1.02 -2.15
N VAL A 313 -4.20 0.25 -1.41
CA VAL A 313 -4.64 -0.47 -0.19
C VAL A 313 -3.74 -0.07 0.95
N GLU A 314 -4.29 0.56 2.00
CA GLU A 314 -3.54 1.03 3.18
C GLU A 314 -2.34 1.94 2.85
N GLY A 315 -2.37 2.62 1.70
CA GLY A 315 -1.30 3.52 1.29
C GLY A 315 -1.68 4.35 0.09
N THR A 316 -0.72 5.12 -0.42
CA THR A 316 -0.94 6.08 -1.51
C THR A 316 -0.21 5.69 -2.80
N ALA A 317 -0.49 6.42 -3.87
CA ALA A 317 0.26 6.32 -5.12
C ALA A 317 1.77 6.49 -4.91
N ALA A 318 2.19 7.42 -4.05
CA ALA A 318 3.59 7.66 -3.73
C ALA A 318 4.27 6.47 -3.05
N GLN A 319 3.54 5.75 -2.19
CA GLN A 319 4.06 4.60 -1.47
C GLN A 319 4.11 3.35 -2.38
N TYR A 320 3.03 3.06 -3.11
CA TYR A 320 2.93 1.86 -3.97
C TYR A 320 3.75 1.92 -5.25
N THR A 321 4.08 3.11 -5.76
CA THR A 321 4.84 3.23 -7.02
C THR A 321 6.18 2.49 -6.99
N TRP A 322 6.75 2.28 -5.80
CA TRP A 322 8.00 1.56 -5.60
C TRP A 322 7.86 0.03 -5.60
N MET A 323 6.65 -0.51 -5.65
CA MET A 323 6.35 -1.94 -5.56
C MET A 323 6.57 -2.71 -6.88
N VAL A 324 7.52 -2.26 -7.70
CA VAL A 324 8.01 -2.97 -8.90
C VAL A 324 9.30 -3.70 -8.55
N GLN A 325 9.25 -4.56 -7.53
CA GLN A 325 10.43 -5.17 -6.90
C GLN A 325 11.30 -5.96 -7.89
N HIS A 326 10.67 -6.67 -8.83
CA HIS A 326 11.37 -7.47 -9.84
C HIS A 326 12.00 -6.61 -10.94
N ASP A 327 11.55 -5.37 -11.15
CA ASP A 327 12.08 -4.50 -12.19
C ASP A 327 12.28 -3.02 -11.81
N PRO A 328 13.17 -2.71 -10.84
CA PRO A 328 13.47 -1.32 -10.50
C PRO A 328 14.12 -0.54 -11.64
N ALA A 329 14.90 -1.20 -12.52
CA ALA A 329 15.49 -0.54 -13.69
C ALA A 329 14.43 -0.06 -14.69
N GLY A 330 13.40 -0.89 -14.95
CA GLY A 330 12.24 -0.51 -15.76
C GLY A 330 11.44 0.63 -15.16
N LEU A 331 11.16 0.56 -13.85
CA LEU A 331 10.49 1.63 -13.11
C LEU A 331 11.28 2.95 -13.19
N PHE A 332 12.59 2.92 -12.97
CA PHE A 332 13.42 4.13 -13.05
C PHE A 332 13.48 4.68 -14.47
N ALA A 333 13.50 3.82 -15.50
CA ALA A 333 13.37 4.27 -16.88
C ALA A 333 12.04 5.01 -17.10
N ALA A 334 10.93 4.50 -16.57
CA ALA A 334 9.61 5.13 -16.64
C ALA A 334 9.53 6.47 -15.89
N MET A 335 10.28 6.61 -14.78
CA MET A 335 10.43 7.88 -14.07
C MET A 335 11.26 8.92 -14.83
N GLY A 336 11.99 8.49 -15.88
CA GLY A 336 12.89 9.34 -16.66
C GLY A 336 14.36 9.24 -16.24
N GLY A 337 14.75 8.16 -15.57
CA GLY A 337 16.14 7.79 -15.27
C GLY A 337 16.46 7.68 -13.78
N ARG A 338 17.66 7.13 -13.50
CA ARG A 338 18.16 6.89 -12.12
C ARG A 338 18.24 8.17 -11.29
N ASP A 339 18.63 9.30 -11.89
CA ASP A 339 18.78 10.56 -11.17
C ASP A 339 17.43 11.11 -10.67
N LYS A 340 16.37 10.96 -11.47
CA LYS A 340 15.01 11.33 -11.05
C LYS A 340 14.49 10.40 -9.96
N ALA A 341 14.72 9.10 -10.11
CA ALA A 341 14.37 8.13 -9.07
C ALA A 341 15.11 8.43 -7.76
N LEU A 342 16.40 8.77 -7.82
CA LEU A 342 17.21 9.13 -6.66
C LEU A 342 16.68 10.38 -5.94
N ALA A 343 16.38 11.44 -6.69
CA ALA A 343 15.81 12.66 -6.11
C ALA A 343 14.43 12.43 -5.49
N ARG A 344 13.61 11.57 -6.12
CA ARG A 344 12.30 11.19 -5.58
C ARG A 344 12.42 10.34 -4.31
N LEU A 345 13.36 9.40 -4.26
CA LEU A 345 13.66 8.64 -3.02
C LEU A 345 14.08 9.59 -1.89
N ASP A 346 14.93 10.58 -2.16
CA ASP A 346 15.34 11.57 -1.16
C ASP A 346 14.13 12.33 -0.60
N ALA A 347 13.24 12.80 -1.48
CA ALA A 347 12.01 13.51 -1.09
C ALA A 347 10.97 12.62 -0.41
N PHE A 348 11.00 11.31 -0.67
CA PHE A 348 10.10 10.33 -0.07
C PHE A 348 10.46 10.03 1.39
N PHE A 349 11.75 10.01 1.72
CA PHE A 349 12.26 9.71 3.07
C PHE A 349 12.52 10.93 3.95
N HIS A 350 12.36 12.16 3.43
CA HIS A 350 12.64 13.37 4.19
C HIS A 350 11.52 14.42 4.09
N ASN A 351 11.29 15.10 5.22
CA ASN A 351 10.50 16.31 5.29
C ASN A 351 11.28 17.50 4.69
N SER A 352 10.58 18.62 4.46
CA SER A 352 11.19 19.83 3.90
C SER A 352 12.30 20.45 4.79
N ASP A 353 12.32 20.14 6.08
CA ASP A 353 13.36 20.56 7.03
C ASP A 353 14.56 19.60 7.07
N GLY A 354 14.54 18.52 6.29
CA GLY A 354 15.57 17.49 6.23
C GLY A 354 15.47 16.42 7.33
N SER A 355 14.44 16.45 8.18
CA SER A 355 14.16 15.35 9.11
C SER A 355 13.63 14.11 8.38
N TRP A 356 13.81 12.92 8.97
CA TRP A 356 13.30 11.68 8.40
C TRP A 356 11.78 11.61 8.45
N ALA A 357 11.17 11.13 7.36
CA ALA A 357 9.77 10.77 7.28
C ALA A 357 9.67 9.25 7.10
N PHE A 358 9.35 8.54 8.18
CA PHE A 358 9.32 7.08 8.21
C PHE A 358 7.97 6.48 8.60
N THR A 359 7.09 7.24 9.22
CA THR A 359 5.78 6.76 9.67
C THR A 359 4.70 7.75 9.27
N GLY A 360 3.50 7.24 9.08
CA GLY A 360 2.34 8.05 8.72
C GLY A 360 1.48 7.34 7.69
N ALA A 361 0.19 7.22 7.99
CA ALA A 361 -0.79 6.79 7.00
C ALA A 361 -1.03 7.91 5.99
N GLY A 362 -1.09 7.58 4.70
CA GLY A 362 -1.35 8.55 3.65
C GLY A 362 -0.14 9.42 3.25
N GLY A 363 -0.40 10.49 2.50
CA GLY A 363 0.61 11.46 2.08
C GLY A 363 1.56 10.97 0.98
N ASP A 364 2.59 11.77 0.72
CA ASP A 364 3.60 11.53 -0.32
C ASP A 364 4.93 10.97 0.23
N LYS A 365 4.95 10.56 1.52
CA LYS A 365 6.15 10.12 2.26
C LYS A 365 6.13 8.63 2.59
N ALA A 366 7.27 8.13 3.04
CA ALA A 366 7.43 6.74 3.45
C ALA A 366 6.63 6.40 4.71
N ALA A 367 6.01 5.22 4.67
CA ALA A 367 5.29 4.59 5.80
C ALA A 367 5.94 3.22 6.09
N LEU A 368 7.13 3.24 6.69
CA LEU A 368 7.88 2.04 7.11
C LEU A 368 7.26 1.34 8.33
N ASP A 369 6.16 1.86 8.85
CA ASP A 369 5.20 1.22 9.76
C ASP A 369 4.14 0.39 9.01
N ASN A 370 4.21 0.32 7.67
CA ASN A 370 3.33 -0.47 6.81
C ASN A 370 4.11 -1.20 5.68
N GLU A 371 3.60 -2.36 5.26
CA GLU A 371 4.20 -3.32 4.33
C GLU A 371 4.68 -2.75 2.98
N PRO A 372 3.92 -1.88 2.26
CA PRO A 372 4.30 -1.46 0.91
C PRO A 372 5.60 -0.66 0.85
N SER A 373 6.02 -0.04 1.96
CA SER A 373 7.20 0.83 2.00
C SER A 373 8.49 0.12 2.45
N ILE A 374 8.41 -1.06 3.09
CA ILE A 374 9.57 -1.65 3.78
C ILE A 374 10.72 -2.05 2.83
N ASN A 375 10.43 -2.30 1.55
CA ASN A 375 11.43 -2.60 0.53
C ASN A 375 12.11 -1.35 -0.08
N VAL A 376 11.52 -0.16 0.10
CA VAL A 376 11.92 1.07 -0.61
C VAL A 376 13.32 1.56 -0.27
N PRO A 377 13.83 1.49 0.99
CA PRO A 377 15.19 1.94 1.32
C PRO A 377 16.29 1.26 0.49
N TYR A 378 16.05 0.03 0.04
CA TYR A 378 16.99 -0.75 -0.77
C TYR A 378 17.05 -0.31 -2.24
N LEU A 379 16.09 0.50 -2.71
CA LEU A 379 16.07 1.03 -4.06
C LEU A 379 17.19 2.05 -4.33
N TYR A 380 17.75 2.69 -3.30
CA TYR A 380 18.94 3.53 -3.47
C TYR A 380 20.14 2.76 -4.06
N ALA A 381 20.31 1.47 -3.74
CA ALA A 381 21.34 0.62 -4.34
C ALA A 381 21.14 0.44 -5.86
N TYR A 382 19.89 0.34 -6.31
CA TYR A 382 19.55 0.30 -7.74
C TYR A 382 19.79 1.66 -8.41
N ALA A 383 19.64 2.77 -7.67
CA ALA A 383 19.89 4.12 -8.17
C ALA A 383 21.40 4.49 -8.19
N GLY A 384 22.27 3.63 -7.65
CA GLY A 384 23.72 3.86 -7.60
C GLY A 384 24.18 4.67 -6.39
N ALA A 385 23.34 4.74 -5.35
CA ALA A 385 23.64 5.40 -4.09
C ALA A 385 23.51 4.45 -2.89
N PRO A 386 24.21 3.29 -2.86
CA PRO A 386 24.05 2.31 -1.77
C PRO A 386 24.40 2.86 -0.38
N TYR A 387 25.21 3.92 -0.28
CA TYR A 387 25.45 4.62 0.98
C TYR A 387 24.17 5.23 1.57
N LYS A 388 23.19 5.62 0.73
CA LYS A 388 21.86 6.07 1.19
C LYS A 388 20.97 4.91 1.63
N THR A 389 21.08 3.72 1.03
CA THR A 389 20.45 2.51 1.58
C THR A 389 20.96 2.25 2.99
N GLN A 390 22.28 2.31 3.19
CA GLN A 390 22.92 2.09 4.50
C GLN A 390 22.44 3.10 5.56
N GLU A 391 22.41 4.38 5.19
CA GLU A 391 21.95 5.46 6.07
C GLU A 391 20.46 5.33 6.42
N THR A 392 19.60 5.18 5.41
CA THR A 392 18.14 5.12 5.57
C THR A 392 17.72 3.92 6.42
N VAL A 393 18.24 2.72 6.12
CA VAL A 393 17.95 1.51 6.91
C VAL A 393 18.42 1.67 8.36
N ARG A 394 19.63 2.20 8.57
CA ARG A 394 20.15 2.41 9.94
C ARG A 394 19.31 3.44 10.69
N ALA A 395 18.90 4.52 10.03
CA ALA A 395 18.06 5.56 10.63
C ALA A 395 16.68 5.01 11.02
N ALA A 396 16.03 4.25 10.14
CA ALA A 396 14.75 3.60 10.41
C ALA A 396 14.86 2.64 11.60
N MET A 397 15.86 1.74 11.63
CA MET A 397 16.08 0.84 12.76
C MET A 397 16.26 1.59 14.10
N ARG A 398 16.90 2.76 14.10
CA ARG A 398 17.18 3.53 15.32
C ARG A 398 15.98 4.33 15.82
N GLN A 399 15.12 4.79 14.93
CA GLN A 399 14.00 5.67 15.27
C GLN A 399 12.70 4.90 15.52
N LEU A 400 12.53 3.76 14.86
CA LEU A 400 11.28 3.00 14.86
C LEU A 400 11.26 1.86 15.87
N TRP A 401 12.42 1.35 16.30
CA TRP A 401 12.51 0.15 17.11
C TRP A 401 13.06 0.44 18.51
N THR A 402 12.38 -0.07 19.53
CA THR A 402 12.82 0.06 20.94
C THR A 402 12.62 -1.26 21.70
N THR A 403 13.07 -1.30 22.96
CA THR A 403 12.87 -2.45 23.84
C THR A 403 11.60 -2.36 24.69
N GLU A 404 10.83 -1.28 24.54
CA GLU A 404 9.65 -1.01 25.35
C GLU A 404 8.40 -1.70 24.77
N PRO A 405 7.33 -1.89 25.57
CA PRO A 405 6.01 -2.23 25.02
C PRO A 405 5.61 -1.20 23.94
N GLY A 406 5.21 -1.68 22.77
CA GLY A 406 4.98 -0.82 21.59
C GLY A 406 6.24 -0.44 20.81
N GLY A 407 7.38 -1.11 21.05
CA GLY A 407 8.65 -0.87 20.37
C GLY A 407 8.78 -1.42 18.94
N ILE A 408 7.66 -1.75 18.28
CA ILE A 408 7.56 -2.12 16.86
C ILE A 408 6.79 -0.96 16.19
N PRO A 409 7.23 -0.46 15.01
CA PRO A 409 6.65 0.75 14.41
C PRO A 409 5.16 0.69 14.08
N GLY A 410 4.65 -0.51 13.77
CA GLY A 410 3.25 -0.76 13.43
C GLY A 410 2.82 -2.13 13.92
N ASN A 411 1.85 -2.74 13.24
CA ASN A 411 1.55 -4.15 13.44
C ASN A 411 2.80 -4.99 13.10
N ASP A 412 2.96 -6.14 13.75
CA ASP A 412 4.09 -7.05 13.46
C ASP A 412 3.77 -8.02 12.33
N ASP A 413 2.49 -8.15 11.98
CA ASP A 413 1.97 -8.87 10.81
C ASP A 413 2.54 -10.27 10.63
N LEU A 414 2.32 -11.08 11.68
CA LEU A 414 2.82 -12.44 11.83
C LEU A 414 4.36 -12.56 11.70
N GLY A 415 5.06 -11.47 11.98
CA GLY A 415 6.51 -11.39 12.01
C GLY A 415 7.14 -10.83 10.73
N ALA A 416 6.37 -10.23 9.81
CA ALA A 416 6.90 -9.54 8.64
C ALA A 416 7.80 -8.37 9.04
N MET A 417 7.30 -7.44 9.85
CA MET A 417 8.09 -6.30 10.34
C MET A 417 9.31 -6.75 11.16
N SER A 418 9.15 -7.77 12.00
CA SER A 418 10.26 -8.37 12.73
C SER A 418 11.29 -9.04 11.82
N ALA A 419 10.89 -9.71 10.74
CA ALA A 419 11.81 -10.30 9.77
C ALA A 419 12.59 -9.22 9.00
N TRP A 420 11.95 -8.10 8.67
CA TRP A 420 12.62 -6.93 8.11
C TRP A 420 13.76 -6.47 9.03
N TYR A 421 13.49 -6.26 10.32
CA TYR A 421 14.52 -5.85 11.29
C TYR A 421 15.69 -6.85 11.36
N VAL A 422 15.39 -8.15 11.39
CA VAL A 422 16.42 -9.21 11.43
C VAL A 422 17.31 -9.14 10.18
N PHE A 423 16.73 -9.08 8.99
CA PHE A 423 17.47 -8.94 7.73
C PHE A 423 18.30 -7.64 7.69
N SER A 424 17.70 -6.50 8.02
CA SER A 424 18.37 -5.20 8.09
C SER A 424 19.54 -5.19 9.09
N ALA A 425 19.39 -5.81 10.27
CA ALA A 425 20.45 -5.93 11.27
C ALA A 425 21.62 -6.80 10.80
N LEU A 426 21.33 -7.83 9.98
CA LEU A 426 22.33 -8.65 9.30
C LEU A 426 22.99 -7.91 8.12
N GLY A 427 22.42 -6.78 7.70
CA GLY A 427 22.94 -5.92 6.64
C GLY A 427 22.52 -6.33 5.23
N MET A 428 21.47 -7.15 5.08
CA MET A 428 21.05 -7.71 3.80
C MET A 428 19.53 -7.89 3.73
N TYR A 429 18.90 -7.79 2.57
CA TYR A 429 17.44 -7.90 2.42
C TYR A 429 17.02 -8.58 1.12
N PRO A 430 15.99 -9.47 1.13
CA PRO A 430 15.46 -10.13 -0.05
C PRO A 430 14.57 -9.20 -0.88
N GLN A 431 15.17 -8.24 -1.60
CA GLN A 431 14.42 -7.22 -2.33
C GLN A 431 13.42 -7.76 -3.35
N VAL A 432 13.75 -8.90 -3.99
CA VAL A 432 12.88 -9.59 -4.93
C VAL A 432 12.37 -10.87 -4.24
N PRO A 433 11.15 -10.90 -3.68
CA PRO A 433 10.78 -11.93 -2.71
C PRO A 433 10.73 -13.36 -3.27
N SER A 434 10.49 -13.50 -4.58
CA SER A 434 10.49 -14.79 -5.30
C SER A 434 11.88 -15.29 -5.69
N ARG A 435 12.94 -14.61 -5.24
CA ARG A 435 14.33 -14.82 -5.60
C ARG A 435 15.22 -14.73 -4.36
N SER A 436 16.49 -15.14 -4.46
CA SER A 436 17.42 -15.16 -3.34
C SER A 436 18.70 -14.35 -3.56
N GLU A 437 18.70 -13.45 -4.54
CA GLU A 437 19.60 -12.31 -4.51
C GLU A 437 19.27 -11.41 -3.30
N LEU A 438 20.30 -10.95 -2.57
CA LEU A 438 20.14 -10.12 -1.38
C LEU A 438 20.76 -8.74 -1.58
N VAL A 439 19.99 -7.67 -1.43
CA VAL A 439 20.51 -6.29 -1.52
C VAL A 439 21.14 -5.90 -0.19
N LEU A 440 22.29 -5.25 -0.22
CA LEU A 440 23.08 -4.94 0.97
C LEU A 440 22.77 -3.54 1.49
N ALA A 441 22.53 -3.46 2.80
CA ALA A 441 22.65 -2.24 3.58
C ALA A 441 24.00 -2.29 4.32
N SER A 442 24.00 -2.38 5.65
CA SER A 442 25.20 -2.68 6.43
C SER A 442 24.85 -3.39 7.74
N PRO A 443 25.70 -4.33 8.20
CA PRO A 443 25.45 -5.07 9.44
C PRO A 443 25.52 -4.15 10.67
N LEU A 444 24.63 -4.40 11.63
CA LEU A 444 24.61 -3.71 12.92
C LEU A 444 25.65 -4.26 13.89
N PHE A 445 25.88 -5.57 13.83
CA PHE A 445 26.76 -6.30 14.74
C PHE A 445 28.11 -6.59 14.08
N GLU A 446 29.19 -6.52 14.86
CA GLU A 446 30.55 -6.83 14.37
C GLU A 446 30.69 -8.28 13.92
N ARG A 447 29.87 -9.16 14.47
CA ARG A 447 29.81 -10.57 14.08
C ARG A 447 28.37 -11.06 14.02
N ALA A 448 28.02 -11.78 12.96
CA ALA A 448 26.81 -12.59 12.91
C ALA A 448 27.12 -13.96 12.28
N GLU A 449 26.64 -15.04 12.90
CA GLU A 449 26.78 -16.40 12.40
C GLU A 449 25.39 -17.00 12.21
N ILE A 450 25.03 -17.32 10.97
CA ILE A 450 23.77 -17.98 10.61
C ILE A 450 24.08 -19.46 10.39
N HIS A 451 23.71 -20.28 11.37
CA HIS A 451 23.90 -21.72 11.35
C HIS A 451 22.78 -22.40 10.58
N ARG A 452 23.14 -23.21 9.58
CA ARG A 452 22.18 -23.83 8.68
C ARG A 452 22.28 -25.35 8.73
N PRO A 453 21.16 -26.10 8.65
CA PRO A 453 21.17 -27.55 8.81
C PRO A 453 22.08 -28.32 7.83
N GLY A 454 22.40 -27.73 6.67
CA GLY A 454 23.28 -28.32 5.65
C GLY A 454 24.78 -28.06 5.84
N GLY A 455 25.19 -27.31 6.88
CA GLY A 455 26.58 -26.91 7.11
C GLY A 455 27.10 -25.82 6.17
N ASN A 456 26.24 -25.31 5.30
CA ASN A 456 26.47 -24.17 4.41
C ASN A 456 26.32 -22.85 5.17
N ASP A 457 26.97 -22.65 6.31
CA ASP A 457 26.73 -21.47 7.16
C ASP A 457 27.04 -20.12 6.46
N ILE A 458 26.41 -19.05 6.95
CA ILE A 458 26.73 -17.67 6.55
C ILE A 458 27.38 -16.95 7.72
N SER A 459 28.59 -16.44 7.51
CA SER A 459 29.34 -15.66 8.50
C SER A 459 29.47 -14.21 8.05
N VAL A 460 29.10 -13.26 8.91
CA VAL A 460 29.28 -11.83 8.71
C VAL A 460 30.28 -11.31 9.72
N HIS A 461 31.37 -10.73 9.23
CA HIS A 461 32.41 -10.09 10.03
C HIS A 461 32.48 -8.63 9.61
N ALA A 462 32.17 -7.70 10.51
CA ALA A 462 32.03 -6.30 10.18
C ALA A 462 32.87 -5.41 11.10
N THR A 463 34.10 -5.15 10.66
CA THR A 463 35.03 -4.33 11.43
C THR A 463 34.50 -2.89 11.49
N GLY A 464 34.30 -2.38 12.70
CA GLY A 464 33.77 -1.03 12.92
C GLY A 464 32.24 -0.93 12.88
N ALA A 465 31.51 -2.06 12.89
CA ALA A 465 30.05 -2.04 12.96
C ALA A 465 29.56 -1.39 14.25
N ALA A 466 28.74 -0.36 14.09
CA ALA A 466 28.07 0.33 15.17
C ALA A 466 26.86 1.09 14.59
N ALA A 467 25.90 1.44 15.46
CA ALA A 467 24.75 2.25 15.05
C ALA A 467 25.14 3.63 14.45
N ALA A 468 26.33 4.14 14.76
CA ALA A 468 26.88 5.40 14.23
C ALA A 468 27.83 5.20 13.03
N SER A 469 28.07 3.96 12.60
CA SER A 469 29.01 3.63 11.52
C SER A 469 28.33 2.78 10.42
N PRO A 470 27.28 3.29 9.75
CA PRO A 470 26.54 2.50 8.78
C PRO A 470 27.29 2.29 7.46
N TYR A 471 28.38 3.02 7.19
CA TYR A 471 28.88 3.15 5.82
C TYR A 471 29.91 2.10 5.44
N VAL A 472 29.61 1.32 4.40
CA VAL A 472 30.52 0.31 3.85
C VAL A 472 31.67 0.98 3.10
N GLN A 473 32.89 0.76 3.59
CA GLN A 473 34.12 1.21 2.92
C GLN A 473 34.67 0.16 1.96
N SER A 474 34.54 -1.12 2.34
CA SER A 474 34.92 -2.25 1.50
C SER A 474 34.20 -3.52 1.94
N LEU A 475 34.00 -4.44 1.01
CA LEU A 475 33.44 -5.77 1.23
C LEU A 475 34.34 -6.82 0.57
N LYS A 476 34.58 -7.93 1.27
CA LYS A 476 35.04 -9.18 0.65
C LYS A 476 33.97 -10.26 0.78
N VAL A 477 33.69 -10.95 -0.32
CA VAL A 477 32.82 -12.13 -0.35
C VAL A 477 33.73 -13.35 -0.57
N ASN A 478 33.76 -14.25 0.41
CA ASN A 478 34.65 -15.42 0.40
C ASN A 478 36.12 -15.05 0.11
N GLY A 479 36.60 -13.97 0.75
CA GLY A 479 37.97 -13.46 0.62
C GLY A 479 38.25 -12.63 -0.64
N ARG A 480 37.31 -12.53 -1.59
CA ARG A 480 37.46 -11.74 -2.81
C ARG A 480 36.78 -10.37 -2.66
N GLY A 481 37.47 -9.30 -3.04
CA GLY A 481 36.88 -7.95 -3.02
C GLY A 481 35.62 -7.87 -3.87
N SER A 482 34.61 -7.17 -3.38
CA SER A 482 33.35 -6.92 -4.07
C SER A 482 32.97 -5.45 -3.95
N ASP A 483 32.63 -4.86 -5.08
CA ASP A 483 32.01 -3.55 -5.23
C ASP A 483 30.50 -3.65 -5.48
N ARG A 484 29.93 -4.86 -5.50
CA ARG A 484 28.49 -5.05 -5.67
C ARG A 484 27.77 -4.82 -4.34
N PRO A 485 26.77 -3.90 -4.27
CA PRO A 485 25.91 -3.71 -3.11
C PRO A 485 24.81 -4.78 -3.01
N TRP A 486 25.08 -6.00 -3.46
CA TRP A 486 24.17 -7.13 -3.43
C TRP A 486 24.93 -8.46 -3.51
N LEU A 487 24.27 -9.54 -3.09
CA LEU A 487 24.79 -10.91 -3.12
C LEU A 487 23.98 -11.75 -4.12
N PRO A 488 24.65 -12.62 -4.91
CA PRO A 488 23.95 -13.49 -5.84
C PRO A 488 23.16 -14.59 -5.13
N ALA A 489 22.14 -15.14 -5.79
CA ALA A 489 21.35 -16.28 -5.31
C ALA A 489 22.21 -17.49 -4.87
N SER A 490 23.37 -17.69 -5.51
CA SER A 490 24.32 -18.74 -5.10
C SER A 490 24.86 -18.55 -3.69
N PHE A 491 24.94 -17.33 -3.17
CA PHE A 491 25.39 -17.06 -1.80
C PHE A 491 24.38 -17.60 -0.78
N VAL A 492 23.07 -17.40 -1.02
CA VAL A 492 22.03 -18.02 -0.19
C VAL A 492 22.09 -19.53 -0.31
N ARG A 493 22.27 -20.11 -1.50
CA ARG A 493 22.38 -21.57 -1.64
C ARG A 493 23.60 -22.16 -0.93
N ASP A 494 24.79 -21.60 -1.17
CA ASP A 494 26.06 -22.24 -0.84
C ASP A 494 26.64 -21.77 0.50
N GLY A 495 26.16 -20.64 1.02
CA GLY A 495 26.73 -20.01 2.20
C GLY A 495 28.03 -19.27 1.89
N GLY A 496 28.71 -18.86 2.94
CA GLY A 496 29.99 -18.17 2.81
C GLY A 496 30.21 -17.08 3.84
N ARG A 497 31.28 -16.32 3.61
CA ARG A 497 31.73 -15.28 4.52
C ARG A 497 31.72 -13.91 3.87
N LEU A 498 31.19 -12.93 4.60
CA LEU A 498 31.23 -11.52 4.28
C LEU A 498 32.18 -10.82 5.27
N ASP A 499 33.22 -10.19 4.75
CA ASP A 499 34.12 -9.35 5.55
C ASP A 499 33.94 -7.87 5.15
N TYR A 500 33.32 -7.10 6.04
CA TYR A 500 33.08 -5.66 5.88
C TYR A 500 34.13 -4.84 6.65
N THR A 501 34.45 -3.69 6.08
CA THR A 501 35.02 -2.55 6.80
C THR A 501 34.00 -1.42 6.79
N LEU A 502 33.54 -0.98 7.96
CA LEU A 502 32.54 0.08 8.11
C LEU A 502 33.15 1.38 8.67
N SER A 503 32.47 2.50 8.48
CA SER A 503 32.87 3.83 8.95
C SER A 503 31.65 4.71 9.27
N SER A 504 31.87 5.79 10.02
CA SER A 504 30.91 6.88 10.24
C SER A 504 30.80 7.85 9.06
N THR A 505 31.70 7.77 8.07
CA THR A 505 31.70 8.66 6.90
C THR A 505 31.29 7.89 5.63
N PRO A 506 30.36 8.41 4.81
CA PRO A 506 29.93 7.74 3.59
C PRO A 506 31.06 7.55 2.58
N ASN A 507 31.14 6.35 2.00
CA ASN A 507 31.89 6.11 0.77
C ASN A 507 30.93 6.15 -0.42
N THR A 508 30.84 7.29 -1.09
CA THR A 508 29.94 7.50 -2.23
C THR A 508 30.41 6.79 -3.52
N ALA A 509 31.63 6.24 -3.53
CA ALA A 509 32.18 5.51 -4.66
C ALA A 509 31.92 4.00 -4.61
N TRP A 510 31.74 3.41 -3.43
CA TRP A 510 31.49 1.97 -3.32
C TRP A 510 30.10 1.61 -3.87
N GLY A 511 30.03 0.69 -4.83
CA GLY A 511 28.78 0.20 -5.41
C GLY A 511 27.95 1.20 -6.20
N SER A 512 28.51 2.36 -6.58
CA SER A 512 27.78 3.39 -7.34
C SER A 512 27.80 3.18 -8.86
N ALA A 513 28.72 2.35 -9.37
CA ALA A 513 28.81 2.06 -10.80
C ALA A 513 27.50 1.44 -11.34
N PRO A 514 27.02 1.84 -12.54
CA PRO A 514 25.83 1.22 -13.14
C PRO A 514 25.92 -0.30 -13.29
N SER A 515 27.12 -0.83 -13.56
CA SER A 515 27.38 -2.29 -13.63
C SER A 515 27.36 -3.01 -12.28
N ALA A 516 27.39 -2.27 -11.17
CA ALA A 516 27.29 -2.82 -9.82
C ALA A 516 25.83 -2.93 -9.35
N ALA A 517 24.87 -2.28 -10.01
CA ALA A 517 23.46 -2.31 -9.62
C ALA A 517 22.94 -3.74 -9.42
N PRO A 518 22.03 -3.98 -8.47
CA PRO A 518 21.37 -5.27 -8.35
C PRO A 518 20.57 -5.60 -9.62
N PRO A 519 20.30 -6.89 -9.89
CA PRO A 519 19.63 -7.29 -11.13
C PRO A 519 18.17 -6.80 -11.18
N SER A 520 17.70 -6.49 -12.39
CA SER A 520 16.30 -6.19 -12.71
C SER A 520 15.86 -7.07 -13.88
N PHE A 521 14.60 -7.50 -13.87
CA PHE A 521 14.07 -8.54 -14.76
C PHE A 521 13.07 -7.96 -15.75
N ARG A 522 13.59 -7.49 -16.89
CA ARG A 522 12.90 -6.65 -17.89
C ARG A 522 12.22 -7.40 -19.04
N GLN A 523 12.12 -8.73 -18.96
CA GLN A 523 11.60 -9.53 -20.07
C GLN A 523 10.10 -9.24 -20.27
N GLY A 524 9.73 -8.78 -21.47
CA GLY A 524 8.35 -8.49 -21.85
C GLY A 524 7.91 -7.05 -21.63
N GLU A 525 8.83 -6.16 -21.26
CA GLU A 525 8.51 -4.73 -21.09
C GLU A 525 7.96 -4.12 -22.38
N GLN A 526 7.01 -3.20 -22.22
CA GLN A 526 6.65 -2.26 -23.26
C GLN A 526 7.82 -1.30 -23.53
N PRO A 527 8.22 -1.11 -24.81
CA PRO A 527 9.38 -0.28 -25.14
C PRO A 527 9.11 1.22 -25.01
N TYR A 528 7.85 1.63 -24.94
CA TYR A 528 7.44 3.03 -24.80
C TYR A 528 6.18 3.17 -23.94
N GLN A 529 5.98 4.34 -23.36
CA GLN A 529 4.78 4.74 -22.65
C GLN A 529 4.29 6.11 -23.12
N ILE A 530 2.98 6.32 -23.01
CA ILE A 530 2.29 7.53 -23.44
C ILE A 530 1.29 7.92 -22.36
N GLY A 531 1.38 9.17 -21.89
CA GLY A 531 0.50 9.69 -20.84
C GLY A 531 -0.06 11.06 -21.21
N VAL A 532 -1.22 11.39 -20.66
CA VAL A 532 -1.82 12.72 -20.76
C VAL A 532 -2.04 13.23 -19.34
N GLY A 533 -1.51 14.40 -19.03
CA GLY A 533 -1.64 14.95 -17.69
C GLY A 533 -1.27 16.44 -17.56
N PRO A 534 -1.64 17.09 -16.46
CA PRO A 534 -2.46 16.53 -15.37
C PRO A 534 -3.88 16.19 -15.84
N THR A 535 -4.51 15.21 -15.19
CA THR A 535 -5.86 14.72 -15.56
C THR A 535 -6.98 15.55 -14.92
N ALA A 536 -6.62 16.54 -14.11
CA ALA A 536 -7.49 17.60 -13.63
C ALA A 536 -6.74 18.94 -13.66
N ALA A 537 -7.46 20.04 -13.86
CA ALA A 537 -6.88 21.38 -13.84
C ALA A 537 -7.93 22.43 -13.43
N THR A 538 -7.48 23.49 -12.77
CA THR A 538 -8.31 24.65 -12.40
C THR A 538 -7.74 25.93 -13.00
N LEU A 539 -8.59 26.81 -13.53
CA LEU A 539 -8.23 28.16 -13.98
C LEU A 539 -9.35 29.17 -13.75
N ALA A 540 -9.03 30.46 -13.70
CA ALA A 540 -10.04 31.51 -13.66
C ALA A 540 -10.61 31.84 -15.05
N PRO A 541 -11.82 32.44 -15.14
CA PRO A 541 -12.25 33.10 -16.36
C PRO A 541 -11.21 34.13 -16.84
N GLY A 542 -10.81 34.05 -18.12
CA GLY A 542 -9.79 34.92 -18.71
C GLY A 542 -8.34 34.45 -18.50
N ASP A 543 -8.11 33.43 -17.66
CA ASP A 543 -6.79 32.84 -17.42
C ASP A 543 -6.54 31.63 -18.33
N SER A 544 -5.36 31.02 -18.15
CA SER A 544 -4.98 29.78 -18.82
C SER A 544 -4.25 28.83 -17.88
N THR A 545 -4.32 27.53 -18.20
CA THR A 545 -3.56 26.46 -17.56
C THR A 545 -2.94 25.55 -18.60
N LYS A 546 -2.08 24.62 -18.18
CA LYS A 546 -1.33 23.75 -19.08
C LYS A 546 -1.63 22.30 -18.79
N ILE A 547 -1.89 21.55 -19.85
CA ILE A 547 -1.82 20.09 -19.87
C ILE A 547 -0.78 19.65 -20.88
N GLY A 548 -0.45 18.37 -20.90
CA GLY A 548 0.50 17.85 -21.87
C GLY A 548 0.29 16.40 -22.22
N VAL A 549 0.78 16.04 -23.39
CA VAL A 549 0.95 14.65 -23.83
C VAL A 549 2.42 14.31 -23.73
N ARG A 550 2.75 13.28 -22.97
CA ARG A 550 4.11 12.77 -22.81
C ARG A 550 4.26 11.45 -23.56
N ALA A 551 5.43 11.24 -24.13
CA ALA A 551 5.83 10.00 -24.78
C ALA A 551 7.26 9.67 -24.37
N LEU A 552 7.46 8.52 -23.73
CA LEU A 552 8.74 8.13 -23.16
C LEU A 552 9.16 6.76 -23.70
N SER A 553 10.40 6.64 -24.18
CA SER A 553 11.02 5.36 -24.53
C SER A 553 11.66 4.75 -23.28
N LEU A 554 11.29 3.51 -22.93
CA LEU A 554 11.78 2.78 -21.76
C LEU A 554 13.02 1.92 -22.06
N SER A 555 13.14 1.46 -23.30
CA SER A 555 14.26 0.63 -23.77
C SER A 555 15.32 1.42 -24.55
N GLY A 556 15.17 2.74 -24.67
CA GLY A 556 15.99 3.59 -25.55
C GLY A 556 15.56 3.52 -27.02
N GLY A 557 16.09 4.45 -27.84
CA GLY A 557 15.72 4.60 -29.26
C GLY A 557 14.58 5.59 -29.52
N GLN A 558 14.24 5.80 -30.80
CA GLN A 558 13.11 6.65 -31.19
C GLN A 558 11.80 5.86 -30.93
N GLY A 559 10.98 6.34 -29.99
CA GLY A 559 9.63 5.80 -29.77
C GLY A 559 8.73 5.98 -30.99
N PRO A 560 7.53 5.38 -31.01
CA PRO A 560 6.60 5.57 -32.12
C PRO A 560 6.15 7.03 -32.22
N GLU A 561 5.71 7.45 -33.40
CA GLU A 561 5.05 8.75 -33.54
C GLU A 561 3.79 8.79 -32.66
N VAL A 562 3.63 9.87 -31.91
CA VAL A 562 2.46 10.10 -31.04
C VAL A 562 1.77 11.37 -31.50
N ARG A 563 0.53 11.25 -31.94
CA ARG A 563 -0.33 12.38 -32.32
C ARG A 563 -1.40 12.61 -31.27
N PHE A 564 -1.82 13.85 -31.12
CA PHE A 564 -2.91 14.21 -30.21
C PHE A 564 -3.91 15.14 -30.88
N ARG A 565 -5.14 15.11 -30.38
CA ARG A 565 -6.24 16.03 -30.71
C ARG A 565 -7.01 16.37 -29.44
N VAL A 566 -7.37 17.62 -29.28
CA VAL A 566 -8.02 18.19 -28.09
C VAL A 566 -9.38 18.75 -28.50
N GLU A 567 -10.43 18.26 -27.87
CA GLU A 567 -11.79 18.79 -28.00
C GLU A 567 -12.12 19.57 -26.73
N ALA A 568 -12.11 20.90 -26.84
CA ALA A 568 -12.43 21.81 -25.74
C ALA A 568 -13.93 22.18 -25.75
N PRO A 569 -14.56 22.32 -24.57
CA PRO A 569 -15.95 22.72 -24.47
C PRO A 569 -16.15 24.21 -24.77
N ALA A 570 -17.40 24.63 -24.95
CA ALA A 570 -17.73 26.03 -25.19
C ALA A 570 -17.20 26.93 -24.06
N GLY A 571 -16.59 28.08 -24.42
CA GLY A 571 -15.96 29.01 -23.47
C GLY A 571 -14.50 28.66 -23.13
N VAL A 572 -13.97 27.52 -23.60
CA VAL A 572 -12.58 27.11 -23.41
C VAL A 572 -11.93 26.86 -24.77
N THR A 573 -10.65 27.21 -24.89
CA THR A 573 -9.84 26.95 -26.10
C THR A 573 -8.60 26.14 -25.74
N ALA A 574 -8.11 25.32 -26.68
CA ALA A 574 -6.88 24.54 -26.54
C ALA A 574 -5.88 24.94 -27.63
N THR A 575 -4.63 25.27 -27.25
CA THR A 575 -3.58 25.66 -28.19
C THR A 575 -2.26 24.94 -27.88
N PRO A 576 -1.70 24.16 -28.83
CA PRO A 576 -2.35 23.70 -30.06
C PRO A 576 -3.50 22.72 -29.77
N ALA A 577 -4.55 22.72 -30.60
CA ALA A 577 -5.67 21.78 -30.47
C ALA A 577 -5.36 20.40 -31.09
N GLU A 578 -4.33 20.29 -31.94
CA GLU A 578 -3.87 19.03 -32.51
C GLU A 578 -2.38 19.13 -32.86
N GLY A 579 -1.69 17.99 -32.93
CA GLY A 579 -0.29 17.96 -33.31
C GLY A 579 0.39 16.62 -33.08
N THR A 580 1.72 16.63 -33.14
CA THR A 580 2.60 15.47 -32.89
C THR A 580 3.50 15.77 -31.70
N VAL A 581 3.71 14.80 -30.82
CA VAL A 581 4.64 14.91 -29.69
C VAL A 581 6.08 14.85 -30.19
N THR A 582 6.80 15.96 -30.07
CA THR A 582 8.24 16.05 -30.42
C THR A 582 9.09 16.21 -29.17
N GLY A 583 10.25 15.57 -29.10
CA GLY A 583 11.15 15.70 -27.94
C GLY A 583 10.62 15.04 -26.66
N GLY A 584 9.62 14.15 -26.76
CA GLY A 584 9.08 13.35 -25.66
C GLY A 584 7.95 14.00 -24.85
N ALA A 585 7.63 15.27 -25.11
CA ALA A 585 6.48 15.93 -24.52
C ALA A 585 5.95 17.04 -25.43
N GLN A 586 4.63 17.24 -25.42
CA GLN A 586 3.97 18.38 -26.03
C GLN A 586 3.06 19.03 -25.00
N GLU A 587 3.25 20.32 -24.78
CA GLU A 587 2.40 21.14 -23.92
C GLU A 587 1.21 21.69 -24.73
N ILE A 588 0.06 21.77 -24.08
CA ILE A 588 -1.20 22.29 -24.58
C ILE A 588 -1.71 23.31 -23.57
N THR A 589 -1.90 24.55 -24.02
CA THR A 589 -2.50 25.62 -23.20
C THR A 589 -4.02 25.54 -23.32
N LEU A 590 -4.70 25.37 -22.19
CA LEU A 590 -6.15 25.54 -22.07
C LEU A 590 -6.43 26.95 -21.56
N ALA A 591 -7.24 27.73 -22.29
CA ALA A 591 -7.59 29.10 -21.90
C ALA A 591 -9.11 29.27 -21.83
N ALA A 592 -9.61 29.81 -20.72
CA ALA A 592 -11.02 30.16 -20.57
C ALA A 592 -11.25 31.58 -21.06
N ALA A 593 -12.35 31.82 -21.76
CA ALA A 593 -12.76 33.17 -22.13
C ALA A 593 -12.99 34.03 -20.86
N PRO A 594 -12.76 35.36 -20.91
CA PRO A 594 -13.01 36.25 -19.77
C PRO A 594 -14.45 36.19 -19.24
N ASP A 595 -15.41 35.84 -20.09
CA ASP A 595 -16.84 35.68 -19.79
C ASP A 595 -17.26 34.20 -19.65
N ALA A 596 -16.31 33.27 -19.58
CA ALA A 596 -16.60 31.87 -19.34
C ALA A 596 -17.37 31.69 -18.02
N ALA A 597 -18.44 30.90 -18.05
CA ALA A 597 -19.17 30.56 -16.84
C ALA A 597 -18.25 29.78 -15.87
N GLN A 598 -18.41 30.03 -14.58
CA GLN A 598 -17.70 29.24 -13.58
C GLN A 598 -18.42 27.89 -13.40
N GLY A 599 -17.66 26.81 -13.27
CA GLY A 599 -18.20 25.47 -13.14
C GLY A 599 -17.24 24.38 -13.57
N TYR A 600 -17.79 23.18 -13.76
CA TYR A 600 -17.06 21.99 -14.17
C TYR A 600 -17.20 21.78 -15.68
N TYR A 601 -16.09 21.46 -16.32
CA TYR A 601 -15.92 21.26 -17.75
C TYR A 601 -15.11 19.98 -17.98
N ASP A 602 -15.29 19.37 -19.15
CA ASP A 602 -14.49 18.23 -19.60
C ASP A 602 -13.77 18.60 -20.90
N VAL A 603 -12.44 18.48 -20.89
CA VAL A 603 -11.62 18.60 -22.09
C VAL A 603 -11.21 17.20 -22.50
N LYS A 604 -11.46 16.84 -23.76
CA LYS A 604 -11.17 15.49 -24.24
C LYS A 604 -9.89 15.49 -25.06
N VAL A 605 -8.89 14.72 -24.61
CA VAL A 605 -7.61 14.57 -25.31
C VAL A 605 -7.54 13.17 -25.92
N THR A 606 -7.60 13.08 -27.24
CA THR A 606 -7.39 11.83 -27.97
C THR A 606 -5.92 11.70 -28.32
N VAL A 607 -5.28 10.59 -27.91
CA VAL A 607 -3.91 10.28 -28.29
C VAL A 607 -3.90 9.08 -29.22
N THR A 608 -3.07 9.13 -30.26
CA THR A 608 -2.93 8.07 -31.27
C THR A 608 -1.46 7.74 -31.49
N SER A 609 -1.12 6.46 -31.47
CA SER A 609 0.20 5.96 -31.83
C SER A 609 0.09 4.63 -32.56
N GLY A 610 0.60 4.57 -33.79
CA GLY A 610 0.39 3.42 -34.67
C GLY A 610 -1.11 3.15 -34.88
N SER A 611 -1.55 1.93 -34.55
CA SER A 611 -2.97 1.53 -34.59
C SER A 611 -3.70 1.69 -33.25
N GLN A 612 -3.01 2.15 -32.20
CA GLN A 612 -3.60 2.35 -30.89
C GLN A 612 -4.09 3.78 -30.75
N SER A 613 -5.27 3.94 -30.16
CA SER A 613 -5.79 5.23 -29.76
C SER A 613 -6.54 5.07 -28.43
N TYR A 614 -6.39 6.05 -27.54
CA TYR A 614 -7.22 6.17 -26.36
C TYR A 614 -7.57 7.64 -26.11
N GLU A 615 -8.68 7.84 -25.41
CA GLU A 615 -9.19 9.16 -25.07
C GLU A 615 -8.98 9.38 -23.58
N GLN A 616 -8.23 10.43 -23.22
CA GLN A 616 -8.10 10.89 -21.84
C GLN A 616 -9.00 12.11 -21.62
N PRO A 617 -10.06 12.01 -20.80
CA PRO A 617 -10.73 13.19 -20.28
C PRO A 617 -9.81 13.92 -19.29
N VAL A 618 -9.81 15.25 -19.37
CA VAL A 618 -9.21 16.16 -18.40
C VAL A 618 -10.35 16.89 -17.70
N ALA A 619 -10.44 16.68 -16.39
CA ALA A 619 -11.40 17.33 -15.52
C ALA A 619 -11.02 18.81 -15.30
N LEU A 620 -11.63 19.71 -16.06
CA LEU A 620 -11.34 21.15 -16.00
C LEU A 620 -12.33 21.88 -15.10
N THR A 621 -11.86 22.67 -14.15
CA THR A 621 -12.69 23.55 -13.31
C THR A 621 -12.38 25.00 -13.67
N VAL A 622 -13.39 25.75 -14.12
CA VAL A 622 -13.27 27.20 -14.33
C VAL A 622 -13.80 27.89 -13.08
N ALA A 623 -12.94 28.49 -12.29
CA ALA A 623 -13.29 29.10 -11.01
C ALA A 623 -12.37 30.28 -10.71
N ALA A 624 -12.96 31.42 -10.34
CA ALA A 624 -12.20 32.58 -9.93
C ALA A 624 -11.47 32.29 -8.60
N PRO A 625 -10.22 32.77 -8.42
CA PRO A 625 -9.47 32.60 -7.19
C PRO A 625 -10.25 33.11 -5.99
N GLY A 626 -10.20 32.34 -4.90
CA GLY A 626 -10.92 32.66 -3.67
C GLY A 626 -12.42 32.41 -3.72
N THR A 627 -12.96 31.75 -4.75
CA THR A 627 -14.34 31.23 -4.67
C THR A 627 -14.38 29.88 -3.95
N LEU A 628 -15.54 29.50 -3.40
CA LEU A 628 -15.70 28.16 -2.82
C LEU A 628 -15.50 27.06 -3.88
N LEU A 629 -15.91 27.30 -5.13
CA LEU A 629 -15.66 26.36 -6.24
C LEU A 629 -14.16 26.11 -6.45
N ALA A 630 -13.33 27.16 -6.39
CA ALA A 630 -11.87 27.04 -6.49
C ALA A 630 -11.23 26.38 -5.26
N ALA A 631 -11.92 26.37 -4.12
CA ALA A 631 -11.47 25.76 -2.87
C ALA A 631 -11.79 24.27 -2.74
N ARG A 632 -12.63 23.70 -3.62
CA ARG A 632 -13.01 22.28 -3.58
C ARG A 632 -11.88 21.40 -4.06
N ASP A 633 -11.56 20.41 -3.25
CA ASP A 633 -10.43 19.49 -3.44
C ASP A 633 -10.78 18.03 -3.11
N ASN A 634 -11.94 17.78 -2.47
CA ASN A 634 -12.42 16.44 -2.14
C ASN A 634 -13.71 16.08 -2.89
N THR A 635 -13.79 14.86 -3.41
CA THR A 635 -15.00 14.27 -4.01
C THR A 635 -15.70 13.42 -2.95
N GLY A 636 -16.66 14.01 -2.25
CA GLY A 636 -17.34 13.37 -1.12
C GLY A 636 -18.64 12.64 -1.47
N VAL A 637 -19.18 12.83 -2.69
CA VAL A 637 -20.49 12.32 -3.10
C VAL A 637 -20.38 11.44 -4.35
N SER A 638 -20.76 10.17 -4.22
CA SER A 638 -20.92 9.21 -5.33
C SER A 638 -22.39 9.05 -5.73
N ASP A 639 -22.62 8.50 -6.92
CA ASP A 639 -23.95 8.04 -7.32
C ASP A 639 -24.23 6.64 -6.77
N ASP A 640 -25.50 6.33 -6.50
CA ASP A 640 -25.98 4.99 -6.10
C ASP A 640 -25.76 3.89 -7.14
N GLU A 641 -25.46 4.26 -8.38
CA GLU A 641 -25.14 3.32 -9.44
C GLU A 641 -23.63 3.28 -9.66
N GLY A 642 -23.10 2.08 -9.96
CA GLY A 642 -21.67 1.87 -10.16
C GLY A 642 -20.99 1.28 -8.94
N ASP A 643 -19.66 1.30 -8.93
CA ASP A 643 -18.84 0.76 -7.85
C ASP A 643 -18.43 1.86 -6.83
N HIS A 644 -18.88 3.10 -6.99
CA HIS A 644 -18.64 4.24 -6.08
C HIS A 644 -17.17 4.68 -5.88
N ASP A 645 -16.21 4.10 -6.62
CA ASP A 645 -14.77 4.41 -6.55
C ASP A 645 -14.43 5.84 -7.02
N GLU A 646 -15.41 6.58 -7.55
CA GLU A 646 -15.26 7.97 -7.94
C GLU A 646 -15.28 8.96 -6.76
N ALA A 647 -15.68 8.52 -5.55
CA ALA A 647 -15.76 9.37 -4.37
C ALA A 647 -15.24 8.67 -3.11
N ASP A 648 -14.51 9.41 -2.28
CA ASP A 648 -13.99 8.96 -0.99
C ASP A 648 -14.02 10.14 -0.02
N TYR A 649 -15.09 10.22 0.77
CA TYR A 649 -15.32 11.35 1.66
C TYR A 649 -14.41 11.31 2.88
N ASP A 650 -14.17 10.12 3.45
CA ASP A 650 -13.42 9.94 4.70
C ASP A 650 -12.02 9.34 4.54
N GLY A 651 -11.58 9.07 3.31
CA GLY A 651 -10.29 8.44 3.03
C GLY A 651 -10.29 6.92 3.24
N GLY A 652 -11.40 6.34 3.69
CA GLY A 652 -11.59 4.91 3.91
C GLY A 652 -12.37 4.22 2.78
N GLY A 653 -12.70 4.95 1.71
CA GLY A 653 -13.53 4.48 0.61
C GLY A 653 -15.03 4.66 0.83
N TRP A 654 -15.46 5.46 1.82
CA TRP A 654 -16.88 5.74 2.03
C TRP A 654 -17.26 7.12 1.52
N SER A 655 -18.43 7.25 0.91
CA SER A 655 -18.92 8.53 0.39
C SER A 655 -20.41 8.74 0.69
N TYR A 656 -20.85 9.99 0.66
CA TYR A 656 -22.28 10.29 0.64
C TYR A 656 -22.92 9.78 -0.65
N SER A 657 -24.16 9.30 -0.55
CA SER A 657 -25.00 9.02 -1.72
C SER A 657 -25.67 10.29 -2.21
N ARG A 658 -25.49 10.61 -3.50
CA ARG A 658 -26.17 11.73 -4.17
C ARG A 658 -27.69 11.61 -4.09
N GLN A 659 -28.21 10.41 -4.28
CA GLN A 659 -29.63 10.10 -4.30
C GLN A 659 -30.22 10.19 -2.87
N ALA A 660 -29.49 9.71 -1.86
CA ALA A 660 -29.90 9.83 -0.47
C ALA A 660 -29.89 11.30 0.01
N LEU A 661 -28.89 12.07 -0.39
CA LEU A 661 -28.83 13.51 -0.12
C LEU A 661 -29.98 14.26 -0.79
N ALA A 662 -30.25 13.97 -2.07
CA ALA A 662 -31.37 14.54 -2.81
C ALA A 662 -32.72 14.21 -2.14
N ALA A 663 -32.92 12.97 -1.70
CA ALA A 663 -34.10 12.55 -0.95
C ALA A 663 -34.22 13.26 0.42
N ALA A 664 -33.09 13.64 1.02
CA ALA A 664 -33.03 14.45 2.24
C ALA A 664 -33.13 15.97 1.99
N GLY A 665 -33.37 16.41 0.74
CA GLY A 665 -33.58 17.81 0.38
C GLY A 665 -32.36 18.56 -0.13
N LEU A 666 -31.21 17.89 -0.28
CA LEU A 666 -29.97 18.44 -0.83
C LEU A 666 -29.77 17.96 -2.27
N THR A 667 -30.43 18.63 -3.22
CA THR A 667 -30.28 18.35 -4.66
C THR A 667 -29.11 19.15 -5.25
N PRO A 668 -28.36 18.62 -6.23
CA PRO A 668 -27.30 19.36 -6.92
C PRO A 668 -27.77 20.74 -7.42
N GLY A 669 -27.07 21.81 -7.01
CA GLY A 669 -27.41 23.20 -7.35
C GLY A 669 -28.66 23.76 -6.66
N GLY A 670 -29.32 22.98 -5.80
CA GLY A 670 -30.51 23.38 -5.06
C GLY A 670 -30.23 24.42 -3.98
N GLN A 671 -31.23 25.24 -3.66
CA GLN A 671 -31.18 26.19 -2.56
C GLN A 671 -31.64 25.53 -1.25
N GLY A 672 -30.84 25.66 -0.21
CA GLY A 672 -31.16 25.25 1.15
C GLY A 672 -31.25 26.45 2.10
N THR A 673 -31.91 26.27 3.23
CA THR A 673 -31.97 27.29 4.31
C THR A 673 -31.71 26.66 5.66
N VAL A 674 -31.00 27.38 6.54
CA VAL A 674 -30.73 26.96 7.91
C VAL A 674 -30.61 28.20 8.80
N ASP A 675 -31.32 28.22 9.92
CA ASP A 675 -31.37 29.37 10.85
C ASP A 675 -31.65 30.74 10.18
N GLY A 676 -32.36 30.74 9.04
CA GLY A 676 -32.69 31.94 8.27
C GLY A 676 -31.58 32.45 7.33
N LEU A 677 -30.50 31.69 7.17
CA LEU A 677 -29.45 31.89 6.17
C LEU A 677 -29.72 30.98 4.97
N THR A 678 -29.28 31.39 3.78
CA THR A 678 -29.49 30.66 2.53
C THR A 678 -28.14 30.17 1.98
N PHE A 679 -28.12 28.95 1.43
CA PHE A 679 -26.95 28.39 0.75
C PHE A 679 -27.35 27.66 -0.54
N THR A 680 -26.39 27.52 -1.45
CA THR A 680 -26.52 26.65 -2.63
C THR A 680 -25.77 25.35 -2.39
N TRP A 681 -26.44 24.21 -2.51
CA TRP A 681 -25.79 22.90 -2.45
C TRP A 681 -24.90 22.69 -3.70
N PRO A 682 -23.70 22.08 -3.58
CA PRO A 682 -22.83 21.82 -4.72
C PRO A 682 -23.53 21.11 -5.88
N ASP A 683 -23.26 21.57 -7.09
CA ASP A 683 -23.74 21.00 -8.36
C ASP A 683 -22.66 20.16 -9.07
N ALA A 684 -21.64 19.72 -8.33
CA ALA A 684 -20.53 18.96 -8.87
C ALA A 684 -21.02 17.66 -9.56
N PRO A 685 -20.58 17.38 -10.80
CA PRO A 685 -20.82 16.09 -11.44
C PRO A 685 -20.19 14.93 -10.65
N ALA A 686 -20.61 13.69 -10.95
CA ALA A 686 -19.98 12.51 -10.35
C ALA A 686 -18.46 12.47 -10.63
N GLY A 687 -17.68 12.09 -9.62
CA GLY A 687 -16.22 12.05 -9.71
C GLY A 687 -15.52 13.41 -9.73
N ARG A 688 -16.22 14.50 -9.35
CA ARG A 688 -15.65 15.85 -9.27
C ARG A 688 -15.69 16.37 -7.83
N PRO A 689 -14.67 17.13 -7.39
CA PRO A 689 -14.65 17.68 -6.05
C PRO A 689 -15.91 18.50 -5.74
N ASP A 690 -16.57 18.20 -4.64
CA ASP A 690 -17.85 18.79 -4.23
C ASP A 690 -17.76 19.52 -2.89
N ASN A 691 -16.68 19.30 -2.14
CA ASN A 691 -16.40 19.95 -0.87
C ASN A 691 -14.94 20.39 -0.78
N ALA A 692 -14.69 21.30 0.15
CA ALA A 692 -13.37 21.84 0.46
C ALA A 692 -12.92 21.29 1.82
N SER A 693 -11.85 20.50 1.83
CA SER A 693 -11.13 20.13 3.05
C SER A 693 -10.42 21.38 3.59
N ALA A 694 -10.55 21.70 4.87
CA ALA A 694 -10.00 22.93 5.42
C ALA A 694 -8.46 22.88 5.48
N ALA A 695 -7.80 23.53 4.53
CA ALA A 695 -6.35 23.53 4.33
C ALA A 695 -5.76 24.96 4.34
N GLY A 696 -6.42 25.92 4.99
CA GLY A 696 -5.93 27.29 5.10
C GLY A 696 -6.34 28.24 3.96
N GLN A 697 -7.21 27.81 3.06
CA GLN A 697 -7.67 28.58 1.91
C GLN A 697 -8.64 29.70 2.29
N SER A 698 -8.57 30.81 1.55
CA SER A 698 -9.47 31.96 1.72
C SER A 698 -10.59 31.93 0.69
N ILE A 699 -11.83 32.08 1.17
CA ILE A 699 -13.06 32.11 0.39
C ILE A 699 -13.70 33.49 0.51
N THR A 700 -13.73 34.23 -0.59
CA THR A 700 -14.45 35.49 -0.76
C THR A 700 -15.92 35.22 -1.03
N LEU A 701 -16.79 35.90 -0.29
CA LEU A 701 -18.23 35.81 -0.51
C LEU A 701 -18.62 36.54 -1.80
N ALA A 702 -19.59 35.99 -2.53
CA ALA A 702 -20.11 36.61 -3.76
C ALA A 702 -20.64 38.03 -3.49
N GLU A 703 -21.29 38.20 -2.33
CA GLU A 703 -21.74 39.48 -1.80
C GLU A 703 -21.41 39.55 -0.31
N PRO A 704 -21.03 40.72 0.24
CA PRO A 704 -20.75 40.82 1.66
C PRO A 704 -21.98 40.48 2.51
N ALA A 705 -21.82 39.66 3.55
CA ALA A 705 -22.93 39.14 4.36
C ALA A 705 -22.98 39.72 5.78
N ALA A 706 -24.16 39.79 6.39
CA ALA A 706 -24.33 40.16 7.80
C ALA A 706 -24.14 38.96 8.73
N ALA A 707 -24.41 37.75 8.25
CA ALA A 707 -24.22 36.51 9.00
C ALA A 707 -23.68 35.40 8.09
N LEU A 708 -23.00 34.43 8.69
CA LEU A 708 -22.41 33.28 8.00
C LEU A 708 -22.58 32.00 8.84
N SER A 709 -22.89 30.88 8.20
CA SER A 709 -22.76 29.54 8.76
C SER A 709 -22.08 28.61 7.76
N PHE A 710 -21.21 27.73 8.24
CA PHE A 710 -20.56 26.72 7.39
C PHE A 710 -21.45 25.49 7.31
N VAL A 711 -21.71 25.00 6.10
CA VAL A 711 -22.47 23.77 5.86
C VAL A 711 -21.52 22.66 5.45
N GLY A 712 -21.45 21.60 6.27
CA GLY A 712 -20.51 20.50 6.08
C GLY A 712 -20.50 19.50 7.23
N SER A 713 -19.40 18.76 7.35
CA SER A 713 -19.24 17.67 8.34
C SER A 713 -17.76 17.37 8.59
N ALA A 714 -17.47 16.57 9.62
CA ALA A 714 -16.11 16.10 9.91
C ALA A 714 -15.93 14.61 9.58
N VAL A 715 -14.68 14.19 9.42
CA VAL A 715 -14.27 12.78 9.32
C VAL A 715 -13.27 12.44 10.44
N ASN A 716 -13.02 11.14 10.64
CA ASN A 716 -12.11 10.64 11.68
C ASN A 716 -12.48 11.06 13.12
N GLY A 717 -13.75 11.40 13.35
CA GLY A 717 -14.25 11.89 14.63
C GLY A 717 -14.79 13.32 14.56
N ASP A 718 -15.14 13.85 15.74
CA ASP A 718 -15.60 15.23 15.89
C ASP A 718 -14.39 16.17 15.80
N GLN A 719 -14.49 17.22 14.97
CA GLN A 719 -13.38 18.15 14.71
C GLN A 719 -13.78 19.59 15.07
N GLN A 720 -12.83 20.36 15.59
CA GLN A 720 -13.05 21.74 16.00
C GLN A 720 -11.80 22.60 15.78
N ALA A 721 -11.97 23.65 14.96
CA ALA A 721 -10.96 24.67 14.72
C ALA A 721 -11.62 26.06 14.52
N GLU A 722 -10.81 27.10 14.33
CA GLU A 722 -11.28 28.46 14.10
C GLU A 722 -10.99 28.94 12.66
N ALA A 723 -12.03 29.44 11.99
CA ALA A 723 -11.90 30.13 10.72
C ALA A 723 -11.74 31.64 10.95
N THR A 724 -10.86 32.27 10.17
CA THR A 724 -10.66 33.73 10.24
C THR A 724 -11.61 34.44 9.30
N VAL A 725 -12.56 35.19 9.85
CA VAL A 725 -13.49 36.06 9.12
C VAL A 725 -12.83 37.40 8.85
N THR A 726 -12.89 37.88 7.61
CA THR A 726 -12.44 39.23 7.23
C THR A 726 -13.63 40.08 6.81
N TYR A 727 -13.75 41.28 7.38
CA TYR A 727 -14.82 42.22 7.07
C TYR A 727 -14.48 43.13 5.88
N THR A 728 -15.47 43.83 5.35
CA THR A 728 -15.30 44.82 4.26
C THR A 728 -14.37 45.98 4.62
N ASP A 729 -14.13 46.24 5.91
CA ASP A 729 -13.18 47.26 6.39
C ASP A 729 -11.74 46.72 6.57
N GLY A 730 -11.50 45.45 6.25
CA GLY A 730 -10.21 44.77 6.38
C GLY A 730 -9.87 44.26 7.79
N SER A 731 -10.70 44.55 8.80
CA SER A 731 -10.55 43.96 10.13
C SER A 731 -10.97 42.49 10.14
N THR A 732 -10.52 41.73 11.14
CA THR A 732 -10.78 40.29 11.23
C THR A 732 -11.42 39.88 12.56
N ALA A 733 -12.05 38.70 12.56
CA ALA A 733 -12.54 38.00 13.74
C ALA A 733 -12.37 36.47 13.57
N GLN A 734 -12.54 35.71 14.64
CA GLN A 734 -12.59 34.25 14.57
C GLN A 734 -14.04 33.77 14.61
N ALA A 735 -14.33 32.74 13.84
CA ALA A 735 -15.59 32.01 13.84
C ALA A 735 -15.32 30.52 14.05
N ASP A 736 -16.10 29.87 14.90
CA ASP A 736 -16.01 28.43 15.12
C ASP A 736 -16.32 27.67 13.82
N LEU A 737 -15.37 26.87 13.35
CA LEU A 737 -15.58 25.81 12.37
C LEU A 737 -15.47 24.47 13.11
N ALA A 738 -16.60 24.01 13.63
CA ALA A 738 -16.69 22.77 14.39
C ALA A 738 -17.79 21.90 13.82
N PHE A 739 -17.46 20.67 13.45
CA PHE A 739 -18.40 19.70 12.91
C PHE A 739 -18.34 18.40 13.70
N THR A 740 -19.53 17.84 13.95
CA THR A 740 -19.68 16.46 14.38
C THR A 740 -19.21 15.52 13.26
N ASP A 741 -18.69 14.36 13.62
CA ASP A 741 -18.41 13.26 12.69
C ASP A 741 -19.62 12.98 11.80
N TRP A 742 -19.39 12.80 10.50
CA TRP A 742 -20.42 12.64 9.49
C TRP A 742 -21.31 11.40 9.69
N THR A 743 -20.85 10.38 10.42
CA THR A 743 -21.66 9.21 10.81
C THR A 743 -22.14 9.27 12.26
N VAL A 744 -21.72 10.29 13.01
CA VAL A 744 -21.97 10.44 14.45
C VAL A 744 -21.50 9.19 15.20
N GLY A 745 -20.27 8.74 14.90
CA GLY A 745 -19.68 7.54 15.50
C GLY A 745 -20.42 6.26 15.13
N GLY A 746 -20.71 6.05 13.84
CA GLY A 746 -21.45 4.89 13.34
C GLY A 746 -22.90 4.82 13.83
N GLY A 747 -23.51 5.98 14.15
CA GLY A 747 -24.88 6.10 14.67
C GLY A 747 -25.02 5.88 16.19
N GLY A 748 -23.93 5.63 16.91
CA GLY A 748 -23.94 5.44 18.37
C GLY A 748 -23.68 6.71 19.19
N GLY A 749 -23.22 7.80 18.56
CA GLY A 749 -22.87 9.06 19.20
C GLY A 749 -24.04 10.05 19.32
N ALA A 750 -23.70 11.30 19.63
CA ALA A 750 -24.63 12.43 19.67
C ALA A 750 -24.05 13.63 18.91
N VAL A 751 -24.92 14.44 18.32
CA VAL A 751 -24.54 15.68 17.63
C VAL A 751 -23.87 16.65 18.62
N GLN A 752 -22.66 17.09 18.29
CA GLN A 752 -21.84 17.98 19.11
C GLN A 752 -21.93 19.44 18.66
N TYR A 753 -21.27 20.32 19.41
CA TYR A 753 -21.05 21.75 19.11
C TYR A 753 -22.32 22.60 18.90
N GLY A 754 -23.50 22.03 19.14
CA GLY A 754 -24.78 22.63 18.78
C GLY A 754 -24.99 22.73 17.26
N ASN A 755 -24.36 21.84 16.48
CA ASN A 755 -24.57 21.75 15.04
C ASN A 755 -26.06 21.55 14.71
N ARG A 756 -26.52 22.18 13.63
CA ARG A 756 -27.86 21.96 13.08
C ARG A 756 -27.78 20.87 12.02
N VAL A 757 -28.65 19.85 12.12
CA VAL A 757 -28.74 18.83 11.07
C VAL A 757 -29.44 19.46 9.85
N VAL A 758 -28.71 19.60 8.76
CA VAL A 758 -29.22 20.09 7.48
C VAL A 758 -29.82 18.94 6.68
N ALA A 759 -29.14 17.79 6.67
CA ALA A 759 -29.64 16.57 6.06
C ALA A 759 -29.21 15.35 6.88
N LYS A 760 -30.07 14.32 6.87
CA LYS A 760 -29.78 12.98 7.38
C LYS A 760 -30.14 11.97 6.30
N THR A 761 -29.18 11.15 5.91
CA THR A 761 -29.38 10.04 4.98
C THR A 761 -29.59 8.73 5.75
N ALA A 762 -30.12 7.70 5.09
CA ALA A 762 -30.31 6.39 5.69
C ALA A 762 -29.11 5.44 5.49
N TYR A 763 -28.19 5.80 4.59
CA TYR A 763 -27.06 4.97 4.18
C TYR A 763 -25.95 5.85 3.58
N ARG A 764 -24.77 5.26 3.46
CA ARG A 764 -23.63 5.78 2.70
C ARG A 764 -23.23 4.79 1.61
N ASN A 765 -22.50 5.27 0.61
CA ASN A 765 -21.94 4.41 -0.43
C ASN A 765 -20.55 3.93 0.00
N VAL A 766 -20.14 2.77 -0.52
CA VAL A 766 -18.84 2.13 -0.24
C VAL A 766 -18.14 1.82 -1.55
N ALA A 767 -16.91 2.28 -1.72
CA ALA A 767 -16.06 1.95 -2.85
C ALA A 767 -15.98 0.42 -3.07
N GLY A 768 -16.19 -0.01 -4.30
CA GLY A 768 -16.27 -1.39 -4.75
C GLY A 768 -17.53 -2.17 -4.34
N ALA A 769 -18.41 -1.62 -3.49
CA ALA A 769 -19.63 -2.30 -3.01
C ALA A 769 -20.88 -1.45 -3.27
N ASP A 770 -22.04 -1.86 -2.74
CA ASP A 770 -23.28 -1.10 -2.82
C ASP A 770 -23.35 -0.15 -1.59
N LYS A 771 -24.48 -0.10 -0.93
CA LYS A 771 -24.75 0.77 0.22
C LYS A 771 -24.39 0.11 1.55
N ASP A 772 -23.80 0.90 2.44
CA ASP A 772 -23.64 0.59 3.86
C ASP A 772 -24.78 1.27 4.64
N PRO A 773 -25.62 0.53 5.41
CA PRO A 773 -26.78 1.08 6.13
C PRO A 773 -26.40 1.89 7.38
N VAL A 774 -25.31 2.66 7.30
CA VAL A 774 -24.88 3.66 8.28
C VAL A 774 -25.44 5.02 7.83
N ALA A 775 -26.19 5.67 8.72
CA ALA A 775 -26.73 7.00 8.45
C ALA A 775 -25.62 8.05 8.41
N THR A 776 -25.69 8.97 7.45
CA THR A 776 -24.77 10.10 7.36
C THR A 776 -25.48 11.44 7.50
N TYR A 777 -24.74 12.46 7.91
CA TYR A 777 -25.29 13.73 8.34
C TYR A 777 -24.49 14.90 7.76
N VAL A 778 -25.21 15.83 7.12
CA VAL A 778 -24.68 17.14 6.78
C VAL A 778 -25.15 18.13 7.84
N PHE A 779 -24.22 18.90 8.37
CA PHE A 779 -24.47 19.86 9.45
C PHE A 779 -24.33 21.30 8.97
N ALA A 780 -24.86 22.22 9.78
CA ALA A 780 -24.49 23.62 9.76
C ALA A 780 -23.91 24.04 11.11
N THR A 781 -22.86 24.87 11.11
CA THR A 781 -22.34 25.49 12.33
C THR A 781 -23.34 26.51 12.87
N ARG A 782 -23.17 26.91 14.13
CA ARG A 782 -23.92 28.06 14.67
C ARG A 782 -23.60 29.30 13.83
N PRO A 783 -24.60 30.12 13.44
CA PRO A 783 -24.34 31.33 12.69
C PRO A 783 -23.39 32.28 13.42
N PHE A 784 -22.36 32.73 12.71
CA PHE A 784 -21.50 33.84 13.09
C PHE A 784 -22.15 35.14 12.59
N GLU A 785 -22.46 36.04 13.52
CA GLU A 785 -23.07 37.35 13.24
C GLU A 785 -21.99 38.43 13.20
N ALA A 786 -21.97 39.22 12.13
CA ALA A 786 -21.07 40.36 12.01
C ALA A 786 -21.44 41.44 13.04
N PRO A 787 -20.45 42.14 13.64
CA PRO A 787 -20.73 43.30 14.48
C PRO A 787 -21.56 44.35 13.72
N ALA A 788 -22.44 45.05 14.45
CA ALA A 788 -23.31 46.06 13.85
C ALA A 788 -22.52 47.07 13.00
N GLY A 789 -22.96 47.25 11.75
CA GLY A 789 -22.31 48.16 10.79
C GLY A 789 -21.14 47.55 10.00
N ARG A 790 -20.76 46.29 10.25
CA ARG A 790 -19.79 45.54 9.44
C ARG A 790 -20.48 44.49 8.58
N ARG A 791 -19.83 44.11 7.48
CA ARG A 791 -20.22 42.99 6.63
C ARG A 791 -19.02 42.08 6.41
N ILE A 792 -19.26 40.77 6.41
CA ILE A 792 -18.27 39.73 6.14
C ILE A 792 -17.95 39.79 4.65
N ALA A 793 -16.68 39.92 4.30
CA ALA A 793 -16.21 39.92 2.92
C ALA A 793 -15.63 38.55 2.51
N SER A 794 -14.89 37.91 3.41
CA SER A 794 -14.28 36.61 3.17
C SER A 794 -14.06 35.82 4.46
N VAL A 795 -13.78 34.53 4.31
CA VAL A 795 -13.37 33.64 5.40
C VAL A 795 -12.13 32.85 4.99
N ARG A 796 -11.20 32.66 5.91
CA ARG A 796 -10.08 31.76 5.75
C ARG A 796 -10.31 30.52 6.61
N LEU A 797 -10.38 29.37 5.96
CA LEU A 797 -10.53 28.09 6.64
C LEU A 797 -9.29 27.78 7.50
N PRO A 798 -9.41 27.01 8.59
CA PRO A 798 -8.28 26.51 9.35
C PRO A 798 -7.45 25.51 8.53
N ALA A 799 -6.31 25.08 9.07
CA ALA A 799 -5.51 23.98 8.54
C ALA A 799 -5.83 22.70 9.33
N ASP A 800 -6.96 22.11 9.01
CA ASP A 800 -7.51 20.89 9.59
C ASP A 800 -8.32 20.16 8.51
N THR A 801 -7.67 19.26 7.78
CA THR A 801 -8.23 18.63 6.57
C THR A 801 -9.35 17.66 6.86
N ASP A 802 -9.59 17.29 8.14
CA ASP A 802 -10.73 16.46 8.53
C ASP A 802 -12.04 17.28 8.61
N LEU A 803 -11.97 18.62 8.50
CA LEU A 803 -13.13 19.51 8.38
C LEU A 803 -13.47 19.78 6.91
N HIS A 804 -14.66 19.35 6.47
CA HIS A 804 -15.10 19.51 5.09
C HIS A 804 -16.27 20.50 4.97
N VAL A 805 -16.13 21.48 4.09
CA VAL A 805 -17.15 22.51 3.81
C VAL A 805 -17.73 22.31 2.41
N PHE A 806 -19.03 22.00 2.34
CA PHE A 806 -19.76 21.87 1.06
C PHE A 806 -20.32 23.21 0.58
N ALA A 807 -20.81 24.04 1.50
CA ALA A 807 -21.43 25.32 1.20
C ALA A 807 -21.24 26.35 2.33
N LEU A 808 -21.39 27.63 1.97
CA LEU A 808 -21.50 28.73 2.93
C LEU A 808 -22.93 29.26 2.92
N ALA A 809 -23.61 29.20 4.07
CA ALA A 809 -24.92 29.82 4.27
C ALA A 809 -24.75 31.26 4.72
N VAL A 810 -25.39 32.20 4.01
CA VAL A 810 -25.22 33.64 4.23
C VAL A 810 -26.56 34.38 4.25
N LYS A 811 -26.55 35.59 4.81
CA LYS A 811 -27.69 36.52 4.86
C LYS A 811 -27.27 37.97 4.66
#